data_AF-A0A1A8QIP6-F1
#
_entry.id   AF-A0A1A8QIP6-F1
#
_cell.length_a   1.000
_cell.length_b   1.000
_cell.length_c   1.000
_cell.angle_alpha   90.00
_cell.angle_beta   90.00
_cell.angle_gamma   90.00
#
_symmetry.space_group_name_H-M   'P 1'
#
loop_
_entity.id
_entity.type
_entity.pdbx_description
1 polymer ?
#
loop_
_entity_poly.entity_id
_entity_poly.type
_entity_poly.pdbx_seq_one_letter_code
_entity_poly.pdbx_strand_id
1 'polypeptide(L)'
;MPTVGVKRDLLFKALGKTYSDEEFDELCFEFGLELDEITSEKEIISREQGNVKASSASDVILYKIDVPANRYDLLCLEGLARGLQVFKNKLDAPRYRRVSPVSGDRQRLIITKETAAVRPHAVAAVLRNITFTQERYDSFIELQEKLHQNICRKRSLVAIGTHDLDTISGPFTFTAKRPGDISFRPLNQTKEFTATQLMSLYKTDSHLKHYLPIIEDKPVYPIIYDSNGVVLSMPPIINGDHSKITLQTKNVFIECTATDLTKAKIVLDMMVTMFSEYCLQPFTVEEAEVVCPDGRTIIYPELAYRKEKLSAEFINRKVGINESAESIAQLLTRMCLLSQTTGDELEVEIPPTRPDVIHACDIMEDAAVAYGFNNITRTIPRTYTVANQLPLNKLTELLRQDLAAAGFTEALNFALCSQEDIADKLGKRISETGAVHISNPKTADFQVARTTLLPGLLKTIAANRKMPLPLKLFEISDVVLKDQNKDVGARNSRRFSAVYYNKTPGFEVIHGLLDRTMQLLEVKAVRGGGYHIQAADDSTFFPGRCAEIFVCGKSVGRLGVLHPDVISHFELTMPCSALEMDIEPFLGHTAETFLTHDVPLQEAVQHQFVKCVASQQTLLSHPLSTKTLFGDMSTQAGLKALDDFLADRSYIEGFEASQADAAVFDAIPSPPPQTFCHLRRWYNHIKSFQLERTRLPSAKAQFVLPEAPPASTNDTSEDEIDLFGSDDDEESVEAARVREQRLLEYAAKKSKKSPLIAKSSILLDVKPWDDETDMAKLEACVRSVSMDGLLWGQSKLVPVGYGIRKLQIGCVVEDDKVGTDLLEEAITAFEEYVQSVDVAAFNKV
;
A
#
# COMPACT_ATOMS: atom_id res chain seq x y z
N MET A 1 -13.06 3.82 -10.77
CA MET A 1 -13.67 3.83 -12.11
C MET A 1 -14.91 4.73 -12.02
N PRO A 2 -15.50 5.22 -13.12
CA PRO A 2 -16.76 5.96 -13.02
C PRO A 2 -17.88 5.06 -12.49
N THR A 3 -18.39 5.39 -11.30
CA THR A 3 -19.54 4.70 -10.72
C THR A 3 -20.81 5.50 -10.98
N VAL A 4 -21.89 4.85 -11.41
CA VAL A 4 -23.21 5.47 -11.63
C VAL A 4 -24.19 4.91 -10.61
N GLY A 5 -24.81 5.80 -9.83
CA GLY A 5 -25.83 5.43 -8.84
C GLY A 5 -27.20 5.47 -9.48
N VAL A 6 -27.89 4.33 -9.60
CA VAL A 6 -29.23 4.26 -10.20
C VAL A 6 -30.23 3.65 -9.25
N LYS A 7 -31.45 4.21 -9.22
CA LYS A 7 -32.57 3.63 -8.47
C LYS A 7 -32.96 2.31 -9.13
N ARG A 8 -32.88 1.20 -8.38
CA ARG A 8 -33.13 -0.16 -8.91
C ARG A 8 -34.50 -0.27 -9.59
N ASP A 9 -35.55 0.15 -8.91
CA ASP A 9 -36.92 -0.01 -9.42
C ASP A 9 -37.17 0.82 -10.68
N LEU A 10 -36.50 1.98 -10.80
CA LEU A 10 -36.53 2.82 -11.99
C LEU A 10 -35.75 2.14 -13.14
N LEU A 11 -34.57 1.60 -12.86
CA LEU A 11 -33.77 0.87 -13.83
C LEU A 11 -34.55 -0.34 -14.38
N PHE A 12 -35.19 -1.13 -13.53
CA PHE A 12 -35.98 -2.29 -13.96
C PHE A 12 -37.20 -1.90 -14.77
N LYS A 13 -37.85 -0.78 -14.39
CA LYS A 13 -38.93 -0.20 -15.19
C LYS A 13 -38.43 0.26 -16.56
N ALA A 14 -37.25 0.87 -16.63
CA ALA A 14 -36.64 1.28 -17.88
C ALA A 14 -36.30 0.07 -18.76
N LEU A 15 -35.75 -1.01 -18.19
CA LEU A 15 -35.42 -2.26 -18.88
C LEU A 15 -36.63 -3.10 -19.29
N GLY A 16 -37.82 -2.83 -18.72
CA GLY A 16 -39.06 -3.55 -18.99
C GLY A 16 -39.10 -4.98 -18.42
N LYS A 17 -38.20 -5.31 -17.49
CA LYS A 17 -38.15 -6.59 -16.75
C LYS A 17 -37.60 -6.33 -15.35
N THR A 18 -38.19 -6.98 -14.36
CA THR A 18 -37.62 -7.12 -13.01
C THR A 18 -36.58 -8.23 -12.99
N TYR A 19 -35.39 -7.93 -12.48
CA TYR A 19 -34.27 -8.86 -12.33
C TYR A 19 -34.05 -9.21 -10.86
N SER A 20 -33.49 -10.38 -10.58
CA SER A 20 -32.84 -10.61 -9.27
C SER A 20 -31.49 -9.90 -9.23
N ASP A 21 -30.91 -9.76 -8.05
CA ASP A 21 -29.60 -9.14 -7.90
C ASP A 21 -28.53 -9.96 -8.66
N GLU A 22 -28.60 -11.30 -8.61
CA GLU A 22 -27.70 -12.20 -9.35
C GLU A 22 -27.92 -12.15 -10.86
N GLU A 23 -29.17 -12.14 -11.33
CA GLU A 23 -29.47 -12.03 -12.76
C GLU A 23 -28.95 -10.70 -13.35
N PHE A 24 -29.01 -9.62 -12.56
CA PHE A 24 -28.53 -8.31 -12.98
C PHE A 24 -27.00 -8.21 -12.92
N ASP A 25 -26.36 -8.85 -11.94
CA ASP A 25 -24.90 -8.94 -11.85
C ASP A 25 -24.32 -9.75 -13.03
N GLU A 26 -24.94 -10.88 -13.37
CA GLU A 26 -24.56 -11.66 -14.57
C GLU A 26 -24.73 -10.85 -15.86
N LEU A 27 -25.80 -10.05 -15.96
CA LEU A 27 -26.00 -9.12 -17.08
C LEU A 27 -24.91 -8.06 -17.15
N CYS A 28 -24.49 -7.51 -16.00
CA CYS A 28 -23.40 -6.55 -15.93
C CYS A 28 -22.10 -7.19 -16.42
N PHE A 29 -21.77 -8.37 -15.89
CA PHE A 29 -20.56 -9.11 -16.26
C PHE A 29 -20.51 -9.43 -17.76
N GLU A 30 -21.62 -9.89 -18.36
CA GLU A 30 -21.70 -10.16 -19.81
C GLU A 30 -21.43 -8.92 -20.67
N PHE A 31 -21.83 -7.73 -20.20
CA PHE A 31 -21.68 -6.47 -20.94
C PHE A 31 -20.37 -5.73 -20.62
N GLY A 32 -19.59 -6.20 -19.63
CA GLY A 32 -18.37 -5.53 -19.15
C GLY A 32 -18.62 -4.40 -18.15
N LEU A 33 -19.72 -4.47 -17.41
CA LEU A 33 -20.03 -3.65 -16.23
C LEU A 33 -19.81 -4.47 -14.96
N GLU A 34 -19.73 -3.78 -13.83
CA GLU A 34 -19.62 -4.40 -12.51
C GLU A 34 -20.65 -3.79 -11.56
N LEU A 35 -21.43 -4.62 -10.87
CA LEU A 35 -22.32 -4.17 -9.81
C LEU A 35 -21.53 -4.07 -8.49
N ASP A 36 -20.96 -2.89 -8.21
CA ASP A 36 -20.03 -2.66 -7.10
C ASP A 36 -20.70 -2.76 -5.72
N GLU A 37 -21.77 -1.99 -5.49
CA GLU A 37 -22.52 -2.06 -4.24
C GLU A 37 -24.03 -1.83 -4.43
N ILE A 38 -24.83 -2.55 -3.64
CA ILE A 38 -26.27 -2.34 -3.47
C ILE A 38 -26.46 -1.66 -2.12
N THR A 39 -26.86 -0.39 -2.13
CA THR A 39 -26.98 0.45 -0.91
C THR A 39 -28.25 1.28 -0.95
N SER A 40 -28.62 1.96 0.14
CA SER A 40 -29.64 3.01 0.13
C SER A 40 -29.07 4.39 0.46
N GLU A 41 -29.77 5.46 0.06
CA GLU A 41 -29.37 6.84 0.39
C GLU A 41 -29.25 7.03 1.90
N LYS A 42 -30.15 6.38 2.66
CA LYS A 42 -30.13 6.32 4.12
C LYS A 42 -28.87 5.65 4.67
N GLU A 43 -28.42 4.54 4.09
CA GLU A 43 -27.20 3.84 4.51
C GLU A 43 -25.95 4.66 4.21
N ILE A 44 -25.88 5.32 3.05
CA ILE A 44 -24.76 6.20 2.68
C ILE A 44 -24.64 7.36 3.68
N ILE A 45 -25.75 8.06 3.95
CA ILE A 45 -25.75 9.19 4.89
C ILE A 45 -25.49 8.73 6.33
N SER A 46 -26.00 7.56 6.72
CA SER A 46 -25.70 6.93 8.00
C SER A 46 -24.20 6.67 8.17
N ARG A 47 -23.55 6.10 7.13
CA ARG A 47 -22.12 5.78 7.13
C ARG A 47 -21.22 7.02 7.17
N GLU A 48 -21.57 8.07 6.43
CA GLU A 48 -20.72 9.26 6.26
C GLU A 48 -20.99 10.37 7.26
N GLN A 49 -22.26 10.60 7.63
CA GLN A 49 -22.71 11.77 8.39
C GLN A 49 -23.44 11.41 9.69
N GLY A 50 -23.55 10.11 10.00
CA GLY A 50 -24.18 9.59 11.20
C GLY A 50 -25.71 9.48 11.12
N ASN A 51 -26.27 8.65 12.02
CA ASN A 51 -27.68 8.24 11.99
C ASN A 51 -28.70 9.38 12.16
N VAL A 52 -28.32 10.51 12.75
CA VAL A 52 -29.25 11.63 13.02
C VAL A 52 -29.72 12.30 11.72
N LYS A 53 -28.82 12.46 10.74
CA LYS A 53 -29.13 13.03 9.42
C LYS A 53 -29.76 12.02 8.45
N ALA A 54 -29.63 10.73 8.72
CA ALA A 54 -30.20 9.67 7.91
C ALA A 54 -31.73 9.52 8.08
N SER A 55 -32.31 10.11 9.15
CA SER A 55 -33.74 10.01 9.45
C SER A 55 -34.65 10.67 8.40
N SER A 56 -34.13 11.64 7.63
CA SER A 56 -34.84 12.31 6.53
C SER A 56 -34.50 11.77 5.15
N ALA A 57 -33.63 10.76 5.05
CA ALA A 57 -33.14 10.22 3.78
C ALA A 57 -34.03 9.09 3.25
N SER A 58 -34.04 8.89 1.93
CA SER A 58 -34.83 7.84 1.29
C SER A 58 -34.23 6.45 1.54
N ASP A 59 -35.09 5.45 1.79
CA ASP A 59 -34.68 4.04 1.92
C ASP A 59 -34.78 3.28 0.59
N VAL A 60 -34.78 4.02 -0.52
CA VAL A 60 -34.83 3.44 -1.86
C VAL A 60 -33.50 2.74 -2.17
N ILE A 61 -33.61 1.53 -2.72
CA ILE A 61 -32.47 0.71 -3.10
C ILE A 61 -31.80 1.31 -4.35
N LEU A 62 -30.51 1.58 -4.21
CA LEU A 62 -29.63 2.13 -5.23
C LEU A 62 -28.61 1.06 -5.64
N TYR A 63 -28.47 0.85 -6.94
CA TYR A 63 -27.37 0.10 -7.52
C TYR A 63 -26.26 1.06 -7.88
N LYS A 64 -25.05 0.78 -7.41
CA LYS A 64 -23.83 1.42 -7.87
C LYS A 64 -23.18 0.54 -8.90
N ILE A 65 -23.22 0.99 -10.13
CA ILE A 65 -22.70 0.25 -11.29
C ILE A 65 -21.40 0.93 -11.71
N ASP A 66 -20.32 0.17 -11.74
CA ASP A 66 -19.04 0.60 -12.25
C ASP A 66 -19.01 0.45 -13.77
N VAL A 67 -18.64 1.55 -14.42
CA VAL A 67 -18.71 1.73 -15.88
C VAL A 67 -17.30 1.96 -16.42
N PRO A 68 -16.95 1.38 -17.59
CA PRO A 68 -15.69 1.65 -18.27
C PRO A 68 -15.47 3.15 -18.54
N ALA A 69 -14.27 3.66 -18.24
CA ALA A 69 -13.98 5.08 -18.36
C ALA A 69 -13.95 5.62 -19.81
N ASN A 70 -13.92 4.72 -20.80
CA ASN A 70 -14.01 5.02 -22.24
C ASN A 70 -15.47 5.20 -22.71
N ARG A 71 -16.45 4.57 -22.07
CA ARG A 71 -17.86 4.58 -22.49
C ARG A 71 -18.65 5.70 -21.82
N TYR A 72 -18.56 6.90 -22.38
CA TYR A 72 -19.25 8.08 -21.85
C TYR A 72 -20.78 8.03 -21.99
N ASP A 73 -21.28 7.24 -22.95
CA ASP A 73 -22.71 7.00 -23.16
C ASP A 73 -23.36 6.26 -22.00
N LEU A 74 -22.59 5.57 -21.14
CA LEU A 74 -23.10 4.76 -20.03
C LEU A 74 -23.07 5.49 -18.68
N LEU A 75 -22.79 6.80 -18.66
CA LEU A 75 -22.66 7.59 -17.41
C LEU A 75 -23.99 8.04 -16.79
N CYS A 76 -25.13 7.59 -17.33
CA CYS A 76 -26.47 7.91 -16.85
C CYS A 76 -27.40 6.71 -17.00
N LEU A 77 -28.56 6.77 -16.34
CA LEU A 77 -29.55 5.70 -16.38
C LEU A 77 -30.08 5.48 -17.80
N GLU A 78 -30.34 6.56 -18.54
CA GLU A 78 -30.84 6.53 -19.92
C GLU A 78 -29.87 5.79 -20.84
N GLY A 79 -28.58 6.08 -20.68
CA GLY A 79 -27.48 5.45 -21.39
C GLY A 79 -27.36 3.96 -21.09
N LEU A 80 -27.29 3.60 -19.80
CA LEU A 80 -27.19 2.21 -19.34
C LEU A 80 -28.39 1.38 -19.79
N ALA A 81 -29.62 1.88 -19.55
CA ALA A 81 -30.83 1.16 -19.93
C ALA A 81 -30.89 0.92 -21.44
N ARG A 82 -30.58 1.93 -22.25
CA ARG A 82 -30.54 1.81 -23.71
C ARG A 82 -29.46 0.85 -24.18
N GLY A 83 -28.24 0.95 -23.67
CA GLY A 83 -27.13 0.05 -24.02
C GLY A 83 -27.48 -1.41 -23.73
N LEU A 84 -27.99 -1.70 -22.53
CA LEU A 84 -28.39 -3.05 -22.13
C LEU A 84 -29.60 -3.59 -22.92
N GLN A 85 -30.55 -2.73 -23.28
CA GLN A 85 -31.69 -3.12 -24.11
C GLN A 85 -31.29 -3.49 -25.53
N VAL A 86 -30.38 -2.71 -26.14
CA VAL A 86 -29.84 -3.02 -27.47
C VAL A 86 -29.01 -4.31 -27.41
N PHE A 87 -28.21 -4.48 -26.36
CA PHE A 87 -27.41 -5.69 -26.16
C PHE A 87 -28.23 -6.98 -26.07
N LYS A 88 -29.42 -6.91 -25.47
CA LYS A 88 -30.39 -8.02 -25.37
C LYS A 88 -31.38 -8.08 -26.53
N ASN A 89 -31.18 -7.33 -27.61
CA ASN A 89 -32.05 -7.27 -28.79
C ASN A 89 -33.53 -6.92 -28.48
N LYS A 90 -33.78 -6.16 -27.40
CA LYS A 90 -35.14 -5.71 -27.04
C LYS A 90 -35.52 -4.40 -27.70
N LEU A 91 -34.52 -3.61 -28.09
CA LEU A 91 -34.68 -2.27 -28.66
C LEU A 91 -33.67 -2.08 -29.79
N ASP A 92 -34.11 -1.45 -30.87
CA ASP A 92 -33.20 -1.00 -31.93
C ASP A 92 -32.49 0.29 -31.50
N ALA A 93 -31.20 0.40 -31.81
CA ALA A 93 -30.43 1.60 -31.51
C ALA A 93 -31.07 2.84 -32.16
N PRO A 94 -31.38 3.91 -31.39
CA PRO A 94 -32.05 5.08 -31.93
C PRO A 94 -31.13 5.88 -32.85
N ARG A 95 -31.73 6.57 -33.82
CA ARG A 95 -31.01 7.46 -34.74
C ARG A 95 -31.17 8.91 -34.29
N TYR A 96 -30.08 9.52 -33.84
CA TYR A 96 -30.04 10.91 -33.42
C TYR A 96 -30.01 11.81 -34.65
N ARG A 97 -30.91 12.78 -34.72
CA ARG A 97 -31.03 13.69 -35.86
C ARG A 97 -30.92 15.13 -35.40
N ARG A 98 -30.10 15.89 -36.11
CA ARG A 98 -30.09 17.34 -36.00
C ARG A 98 -31.21 17.91 -36.86
N VAL A 99 -31.98 18.84 -36.30
CA VAL A 99 -33.08 19.54 -36.98
C VAL A 99 -32.87 21.05 -36.95
N SER A 100 -33.33 21.74 -37.98
CA SER A 100 -33.39 23.20 -38.00
C SER A 100 -34.64 23.68 -37.22
N PRO A 101 -34.58 24.88 -36.58
CA PRO A 101 -35.70 25.42 -35.82
C PRO A 101 -36.92 25.70 -36.71
N VAL A 102 -38.12 25.46 -36.17
CA VAL A 102 -39.41 25.62 -36.88
C VAL A 102 -39.68 27.09 -37.26
N SER A 103 -39.20 28.04 -36.45
CA SER A 103 -39.36 29.49 -36.69
C SER A 103 -38.38 30.05 -37.74
N GLY A 104 -37.35 29.29 -38.14
CA GLY A 104 -36.29 29.75 -39.05
C GLY A 104 -35.14 30.52 -38.37
N ASP A 105 -35.37 31.10 -37.18
CA ASP A 105 -34.36 31.82 -36.41
C ASP A 105 -33.52 30.88 -35.54
N ARG A 106 -32.27 30.64 -35.96
CA ARG A 106 -31.31 29.83 -35.21
C ARG A 106 -30.77 30.58 -34.01
N GLN A 107 -30.67 29.89 -32.88
CA GLN A 107 -29.93 30.41 -31.73
C GLN A 107 -28.45 30.52 -32.07
N ARG A 108 -27.84 31.67 -31.77
CA ARG A 108 -26.46 31.98 -32.14
C ARG A 108 -25.60 32.28 -30.92
N LEU A 109 -24.42 31.68 -30.85
CA LEU A 109 -23.38 31.96 -29.85
C LEU A 109 -22.14 32.55 -30.53
N ILE A 110 -21.80 33.78 -30.20
CA ILE A 110 -20.71 34.55 -30.82
C ILE A 110 -19.48 34.50 -29.91
N ILE A 111 -18.36 33.99 -30.40
CA ILE A 111 -17.08 33.93 -29.69
C ILE A 111 -16.23 35.12 -30.08
N THR A 112 -15.81 35.90 -29.09
CA THR A 112 -14.96 37.09 -29.28
C THR A 112 -13.46 36.74 -29.17
N LYS A 113 -12.56 37.64 -29.59
CA LYS A 113 -11.11 37.36 -29.64
C LYS A 113 -10.47 37.27 -28.26
N GLU A 114 -11.07 37.92 -27.27
CA GLU A 114 -10.59 38.00 -25.89
C GLU A 114 -10.62 36.64 -25.19
N THR A 115 -11.49 35.73 -25.63
CA THR A 115 -11.62 34.38 -25.05
C THR A 115 -10.38 33.53 -25.26
N ALA A 116 -9.59 33.79 -26.30
CA ALA A 116 -8.38 33.03 -26.63
C ALA A 116 -7.32 33.07 -25.51
N ALA A 117 -7.33 34.11 -24.66
CA ALA A 117 -6.42 34.23 -23.53
C ALA A 117 -6.71 33.24 -22.38
N VAL A 118 -7.91 32.65 -22.35
CA VAL A 118 -8.35 31.78 -21.24
C VAL A 118 -8.95 30.47 -21.77
N ARG A 119 -9.97 30.57 -22.62
CA ARG A 119 -10.73 29.44 -23.20
C ARG A 119 -11.12 29.76 -24.64
N PRO A 120 -10.36 29.28 -25.64
CA PRO A 120 -10.53 29.68 -27.03
C PRO A 120 -11.80 29.15 -27.71
N HIS A 121 -12.43 28.10 -27.18
CA HIS A 121 -13.50 27.38 -27.87
C HIS A 121 -14.79 27.34 -27.06
N ALA A 122 -15.91 27.36 -27.77
CA ALA A 122 -17.22 27.06 -27.22
C ALA A 122 -18.08 26.37 -28.29
N VAL A 123 -18.97 25.47 -27.87
CA VAL A 123 -19.97 24.82 -28.73
C VAL A 123 -21.33 24.90 -28.04
N ALA A 124 -22.42 24.86 -28.79
CA ALA A 124 -23.77 24.97 -28.22
C ALA A 124 -24.80 24.14 -28.98
N ALA A 125 -25.90 23.81 -28.32
CA ALA A 125 -27.06 23.12 -28.89
C ALA A 125 -28.34 23.47 -28.12
N VAL A 126 -29.50 23.15 -28.71
CA VAL A 126 -30.80 23.35 -28.06
C VAL A 126 -31.59 22.04 -28.03
N LEU A 127 -32.15 21.71 -26.86
CA LEU A 127 -33.18 20.68 -26.71
C LEU A 127 -34.54 21.37 -26.56
N ARG A 128 -35.48 21.10 -27.48
CA ARG A 128 -36.82 21.70 -27.49
C ARG A 128 -37.85 20.77 -26.87
N ASN A 129 -38.75 21.35 -26.09
CA ASN A 129 -39.90 20.66 -25.49
C ASN A 129 -39.50 19.39 -24.74
N ILE A 130 -38.46 19.47 -23.91
CA ILE A 130 -38.07 18.39 -23.01
C ILE A 130 -39.09 18.25 -21.87
N THR A 131 -39.33 17.02 -21.45
CA THR A 131 -40.22 16.72 -20.31
C THR A 131 -39.40 16.27 -19.10
N PHE A 132 -39.19 17.19 -18.15
CA PHE A 132 -38.55 16.90 -16.87
C PHE A 132 -39.54 16.33 -15.86
N THR A 133 -39.21 15.14 -15.35
CA THR A 133 -39.70 14.65 -14.06
C THR A 133 -38.59 14.87 -13.02
N GLN A 134 -38.90 14.76 -11.72
CA GLN A 134 -37.88 14.88 -10.68
C GLN A 134 -36.68 13.95 -10.94
N GLU A 135 -36.96 12.68 -11.27
CA GLU A 135 -35.92 11.67 -11.54
C GLU A 135 -35.08 12.00 -12.77
N ARG A 136 -35.70 12.49 -13.85
CA ARG A 136 -34.98 12.87 -15.08
C ARG A 136 -34.15 14.12 -14.90
N TYR A 137 -34.65 15.07 -14.12
CA TYR A 137 -33.91 16.29 -13.78
C TYR A 137 -32.66 15.93 -12.95
N ASP A 138 -32.82 15.06 -11.95
CA ASP A 138 -31.69 14.60 -11.13
C ASP A 138 -30.67 13.83 -11.99
N SER A 139 -31.14 12.93 -12.89
CA SER A 139 -30.27 12.23 -13.86
C SER A 139 -29.53 13.20 -14.79
N PHE A 140 -30.18 14.27 -15.25
CA PHE A 140 -29.59 15.29 -16.13
C PHE A 140 -28.45 16.04 -15.46
N ILE A 141 -28.66 16.47 -14.22
CA ILE A 141 -27.63 17.14 -13.42
C ILE A 141 -26.50 16.17 -13.06
N GLU A 142 -26.84 14.92 -12.73
CA GLU A 142 -25.84 13.90 -12.42
C GLU A 142 -24.95 13.61 -13.63
N LEU A 143 -25.51 13.44 -14.83
CA LEU A 143 -24.72 13.25 -16.06
C LEU A 143 -23.76 14.42 -16.28
N GLN A 144 -24.24 15.66 -16.11
CA GLN A 144 -23.41 16.86 -16.25
C GLN A 144 -22.21 16.82 -15.28
N GLU A 145 -22.43 16.49 -14.01
CA GLU A 145 -21.36 16.42 -13.01
C GLU A 145 -20.41 15.23 -13.25
N LYS A 146 -20.92 14.06 -13.69
CA LYS A 146 -20.08 12.89 -14.04
C LYS A 146 -19.16 13.20 -15.23
N LEU A 147 -19.69 13.87 -16.26
CA LEU A 147 -18.88 14.34 -17.39
C LEU A 147 -17.84 15.39 -16.94
N HIS A 148 -18.21 16.31 -16.04
CA HIS A 148 -17.29 17.30 -15.48
C HIS A 148 -16.13 16.68 -14.73
N GLN A 149 -16.38 15.63 -13.95
CA GLN A 149 -15.37 14.94 -13.14
C GLN A 149 -14.45 14.07 -14.01
N ASN A 150 -15.00 13.37 -14.99
CA ASN A 150 -14.26 12.43 -15.84
C ASN A 150 -13.63 13.12 -17.08
N ILE A 151 -14.33 13.14 -18.22
CA ILE A 151 -13.80 13.60 -19.51
C ILE A 151 -13.33 15.06 -19.50
N CYS A 152 -13.97 15.90 -18.68
CA CYS A 152 -13.63 17.32 -18.58
C CYS A 152 -12.47 17.61 -17.62
N ARG A 153 -11.95 16.60 -16.88
CA ARG A 153 -10.93 16.73 -15.83
C ARG A 153 -11.23 17.83 -14.82
N LYS A 154 -12.31 17.67 -14.04
CA LYS A 154 -12.80 18.67 -13.07
C LYS A 154 -12.98 20.04 -13.72
N ARG A 155 -13.72 20.07 -14.84
CA ARG A 155 -14.01 21.27 -15.65
C ARG A 155 -12.80 21.98 -16.26
N SER A 156 -11.57 21.48 -16.09
CA SER A 156 -10.35 22.14 -16.57
C SER A 156 -10.32 22.25 -18.10
N LEU A 157 -10.73 21.18 -18.80
CA LEU A 157 -10.71 21.12 -20.27
C LEU A 157 -12.01 21.62 -20.89
N VAL A 158 -13.15 21.26 -20.31
CA VAL A 158 -14.49 21.59 -20.82
C VAL A 158 -15.38 21.96 -19.62
N ALA A 159 -16.19 23.00 -19.73
CA ALA A 159 -17.24 23.32 -18.75
C ALA A 159 -18.57 23.41 -19.49
N ILE A 160 -19.56 22.70 -18.95
CA ILE A 160 -20.93 22.62 -19.49
C ILE A 160 -21.79 23.56 -18.68
N GLY A 161 -22.47 24.47 -19.35
CA GLY A 161 -23.61 25.19 -18.83
C GLY A 161 -24.90 24.68 -19.46
N THR A 162 -25.96 24.80 -18.68
CA THR A 162 -27.30 24.38 -19.04
C THR A 162 -28.22 25.51 -18.59
N HIS A 163 -29.01 26.01 -19.54
CA HIS A 163 -29.79 27.24 -19.39
C HIS A 163 -31.23 27.04 -19.83
N ASP A 164 -32.17 27.62 -19.08
CA ASP A 164 -33.56 27.70 -19.52
C ASP A 164 -33.69 28.73 -20.65
N LEU A 165 -33.92 28.24 -21.86
CA LEU A 165 -34.02 29.07 -23.06
C LEU A 165 -35.24 29.99 -23.03
N ASP A 166 -36.29 29.67 -22.27
CA ASP A 166 -37.50 30.50 -22.20
C ASP A 166 -37.30 31.77 -21.35
N THR A 167 -36.22 31.81 -20.56
CA THR A 167 -35.85 32.97 -19.72
C THR A 167 -34.88 33.93 -20.39
N ILE A 168 -34.24 33.52 -21.49
CA ILE A 168 -33.15 34.24 -22.15
C ILE A 168 -33.49 34.49 -23.64
N SER A 169 -32.74 35.35 -24.32
CA SER A 169 -33.04 35.78 -25.69
C SER A 169 -31.79 36.00 -26.53
N GLY A 170 -31.46 35.09 -27.43
CA GLY A 170 -30.29 35.22 -28.32
C GLY A 170 -30.31 36.48 -29.22
N PRO A 171 -29.17 36.86 -29.82
CA PRO A 171 -27.89 36.12 -29.86
C PRO A 171 -27.07 36.22 -28.57
N PHE A 172 -26.38 35.14 -28.24
CA PHE A 172 -25.50 35.01 -27.08
C PHE A 172 -24.07 35.39 -27.43
N THR A 173 -23.33 35.96 -26.48
CA THR A 173 -21.93 36.39 -26.69
C THR A 173 -21.01 35.77 -25.63
N PHE A 174 -20.06 34.95 -26.08
CA PHE A 174 -18.97 34.43 -25.25
C PHE A 174 -17.74 35.35 -25.36
N THR A 175 -17.39 35.98 -24.24
CA THR A 175 -16.29 36.94 -24.16
C THR A 175 -15.49 36.79 -22.87
N ALA A 176 -14.40 37.53 -22.74
CA ALA A 176 -13.62 37.59 -21.51
C ALA A 176 -13.42 39.04 -21.07
N LYS A 177 -13.77 39.35 -19.81
CA LYS A 177 -13.67 40.71 -19.24
C LYS A 177 -12.86 40.67 -17.95
N ARG A 178 -12.39 41.84 -17.51
CA ARG A 178 -11.69 41.94 -16.22
C ARG A 178 -12.64 41.59 -15.07
N PRO A 179 -12.17 40.93 -14.00
CA PRO A 179 -13.03 40.49 -12.89
C PRO A 179 -13.83 41.62 -12.20
N GLY A 180 -13.33 42.86 -12.23
CA GLY A 180 -14.03 44.02 -11.66
C GLY A 180 -15.21 44.52 -12.53
N ASP A 181 -15.22 44.20 -13.82
CA ASP A 181 -16.21 44.67 -14.80
C ASP A 181 -17.37 43.67 -14.97
N ILE A 182 -17.39 42.59 -14.18
CA ILE A 182 -18.38 41.51 -14.23
C ILE A 182 -19.19 41.52 -12.94
N SER A 183 -20.49 41.72 -13.05
CA SER A 183 -21.44 41.64 -11.94
C SER A 183 -22.65 40.82 -12.37
N PHE A 184 -23.02 39.82 -11.56
CA PHE A 184 -24.22 39.03 -11.76
C PHE A 184 -24.66 38.30 -10.49
N ARG A 185 -25.88 37.77 -10.53
CA ARG A 185 -26.44 36.93 -9.46
C ARG A 185 -26.11 35.46 -9.74
N PRO A 186 -25.20 34.83 -8.98
CA PRO A 186 -24.85 33.43 -9.20
C PRO A 186 -25.94 32.50 -8.65
N LEU A 187 -25.92 31.25 -9.11
CA LEU A 187 -26.87 30.21 -8.72
C LEU A 187 -27.03 30.10 -7.20
N ASN A 188 -28.29 30.03 -6.73
CA ASN A 188 -28.66 29.87 -5.33
C ASN A 188 -28.22 31.02 -4.40
N GLN A 189 -27.86 32.19 -4.95
CA GLN A 189 -27.66 33.41 -4.18
C GLN A 189 -28.74 34.43 -4.48
N THR A 190 -29.06 35.30 -3.53
CA THR A 190 -30.09 36.34 -3.68
C THR A 190 -29.50 37.70 -4.07
N LYS A 191 -28.23 37.94 -3.72
CA LYS A 191 -27.53 39.20 -4.01
C LYS A 191 -26.70 39.09 -5.28
N GLU A 192 -26.50 40.23 -5.91
CA GLU A 192 -25.57 40.39 -7.03
C GLU A 192 -24.14 40.57 -6.49
N PHE A 193 -23.18 39.92 -7.13
CA PHE A 193 -21.78 39.98 -6.74
C PHE A 193 -20.89 40.25 -7.94
N THR A 194 -19.80 40.98 -7.70
CA THR A 194 -18.73 41.13 -8.68
C THR A 194 -17.90 39.84 -8.76
N ALA A 195 -17.33 39.50 -9.92
CA ALA A 195 -16.52 38.28 -10.05
C ALA A 195 -15.35 38.21 -9.05
N THR A 196 -14.73 39.35 -8.72
CA THR A 196 -13.70 39.44 -7.66
C THR A 196 -14.24 39.00 -6.29
N GLN A 197 -15.46 39.43 -5.95
CA GLN A 197 -16.12 39.07 -4.69
C GLN A 197 -16.53 37.59 -4.68
N LEU A 198 -16.96 37.05 -5.83
CA LEU A 198 -17.30 35.63 -5.98
C LEU A 198 -16.11 34.72 -5.71
N MET A 199 -14.91 35.08 -6.19
CA MET A 199 -13.69 34.31 -5.92
C MET A 199 -13.40 34.23 -4.41
N SER A 200 -13.58 35.34 -3.68
CA SER A 200 -13.42 35.35 -2.23
C SER A 200 -14.51 34.55 -1.51
N LEU A 201 -15.76 34.64 -1.97
CA LEU A 201 -16.90 33.93 -1.38
C LEU A 201 -16.76 32.41 -1.52
N TYR A 202 -16.37 31.92 -2.70
CA TYR A 202 -16.31 30.48 -2.96
C TYR A 202 -15.02 29.83 -2.46
N LYS A 203 -14.05 30.57 -1.94
CA LYS A 203 -12.88 29.99 -1.26
C LYS A 203 -13.25 29.17 -0.02
N THR A 204 -14.38 29.49 0.61
CA THR A 204 -14.91 28.76 1.76
C THR A 204 -15.88 27.64 1.36
N ASP A 205 -16.30 27.59 0.08
CA ASP A 205 -17.23 26.58 -0.42
C ASP A 205 -16.53 25.23 -0.61
N SER A 206 -17.14 24.13 -0.18
CA SER A 206 -16.52 22.81 -0.25
C SER A 206 -16.47 22.24 -1.67
N HIS A 207 -17.41 22.61 -2.54
CA HIS A 207 -17.48 22.08 -3.91
C HIS A 207 -16.74 22.99 -4.88
N LEU A 208 -17.02 24.29 -4.86
CA LEU A 208 -16.53 25.24 -5.86
C LEU A 208 -15.07 25.66 -5.66
N LYS A 209 -14.52 25.56 -4.44
CA LYS A 209 -13.12 25.89 -4.14
C LYS A 209 -12.12 25.18 -5.05
N HIS A 210 -12.44 23.96 -5.48
CA HIS A 210 -11.56 23.18 -6.34
C HIS A 210 -11.45 23.72 -7.77
N TYR A 211 -12.42 24.52 -8.23
CA TYR A 211 -12.46 25.06 -9.59
C TYR A 211 -11.90 26.49 -9.71
N LEU A 212 -11.82 27.24 -8.61
CA LEU A 212 -11.32 28.63 -8.60
C LEU A 212 -9.91 28.77 -9.20
N PRO A 213 -8.93 27.91 -8.87
CA PRO A 213 -7.57 28.04 -9.39
C PRO A 213 -7.46 27.90 -10.92
N ILE A 214 -8.51 27.46 -11.61
CA ILE A 214 -8.52 27.31 -13.07
C ILE A 214 -8.44 28.67 -13.78
N ILE A 215 -9.07 29.71 -13.20
CA ILE A 215 -9.10 31.05 -13.79
C ILE A 215 -8.61 32.16 -12.86
N GLU A 216 -8.36 31.89 -11.57
CA GLU A 216 -7.99 32.90 -10.57
C GLU A 216 -6.70 33.69 -10.93
N ASP A 217 -5.77 33.07 -11.64
CA ASP A 217 -4.49 33.67 -12.05
C ASP A 217 -4.57 34.48 -13.36
N LYS A 218 -5.75 34.52 -14.01
CA LYS A 218 -5.90 35.13 -15.34
C LYS A 218 -6.31 36.61 -15.26
N PRO A 219 -5.84 37.45 -16.21
CA PRO A 219 -6.17 38.88 -16.21
C PRO A 219 -7.64 39.17 -16.59
N VAL A 220 -8.30 38.22 -17.26
CA VAL A 220 -9.70 38.30 -17.70
C VAL A 220 -10.39 36.99 -17.40
N TYR A 221 -11.70 37.04 -17.11
CA TYR A 221 -12.53 35.87 -16.83
C TYR A 221 -13.52 35.62 -17.96
N PRO A 222 -13.76 34.34 -18.33
CA PRO A 222 -14.73 33.99 -19.36
C PRO A 222 -16.16 34.25 -18.88
N ILE A 223 -17.01 34.77 -19.75
CA ILE A 223 -18.39 35.07 -19.45
C ILE A 223 -19.28 34.97 -20.69
N ILE A 224 -20.52 34.55 -20.49
CA ILE A 224 -21.51 34.45 -21.55
C ILE A 224 -22.65 35.44 -21.25
N TYR A 225 -22.96 36.28 -22.24
CA TYR A 225 -24.05 37.24 -22.19
C TYR A 225 -25.18 36.88 -23.14
N ASP A 226 -26.37 37.30 -22.76
CA ASP A 226 -27.57 37.32 -23.60
C ASP A 226 -27.69 38.63 -24.42
N SER A 227 -28.63 38.71 -25.37
CA SER A 227 -28.85 39.95 -26.15
C SER A 227 -29.28 41.13 -25.28
N ASN A 228 -29.97 40.85 -24.17
CA ASN A 228 -30.37 41.84 -23.16
C ASN A 228 -29.21 42.29 -22.24
N GLY A 229 -28.00 41.77 -22.44
CA GLY A 229 -26.83 42.06 -21.59
C GLY A 229 -26.85 41.31 -20.26
N VAL A 230 -27.73 40.32 -20.09
CA VAL A 230 -27.80 39.48 -18.88
C VAL A 230 -26.70 38.42 -18.92
N VAL A 231 -26.02 38.20 -17.79
CA VAL A 231 -25.00 37.16 -17.65
C VAL A 231 -25.66 35.79 -17.48
N LEU A 232 -25.33 34.87 -18.39
CA LEU A 232 -25.78 33.48 -18.34
C LEU A 232 -24.90 32.62 -17.43
N SER A 233 -23.59 32.68 -17.63
CA SER A 233 -22.63 31.89 -16.86
C SER A 233 -21.26 32.58 -16.83
N MET A 234 -20.48 32.23 -15.80
CA MET A 234 -19.05 32.54 -15.70
C MET A 234 -18.27 31.21 -15.71
N PRO A 235 -18.01 30.64 -16.90
CA PRO A 235 -17.29 29.38 -17.00
C PRO A 235 -15.85 29.51 -16.47
N PRO A 236 -15.29 28.49 -15.79
CA PRO A 236 -15.85 27.18 -15.45
C PRO A 236 -16.53 27.10 -14.07
N ILE A 237 -16.81 28.23 -13.43
CA ILE A 237 -17.11 28.28 -11.99
C ILE A 237 -18.59 28.06 -11.72
N ILE A 238 -19.45 28.97 -12.17
CA ILE A 238 -20.86 28.99 -11.79
C ILE A 238 -21.75 29.62 -12.86
N ASN A 239 -23.00 29.16 -12.92
CA ASN A 239 -24.04 29.72 -13.78
C ASN A 239 -24.82 30.82 -13.04
N GLY A 240 -25.51 31.66 -13.80
CA GLY A 240 -26.40 32.68 -13.29
C GLY A 240 -27.74 32.09 -12.83
N ASP A 241 -28.31 32.69 -11.78
CA ASP A 241 -29.61 32.28 -11.23
C ASP A 241 -30.77 32.56 -12.19
N HIS A 242 -30.62 33.56 -13.07
CA HIS A 242 -31.66 33.97 -14.03
C HIS A 242 -32.00 32.86 -15.04
N SER A 243 -30.98 32.18 -15.57
CA SER A 243 -31.11 31.11 -16.56
C SER A 243 -31.22 29.71 -15.96
N LYS A 244 -31.55 29.62 -14.66
CA LYS A 244 -31.56 28.35 -13.92
C LYS A 244 -32.62 27.40 -14.50
N ILE A 245 -32.22 26.17 -14.81
CA ILE A 245 -33.14 25.11 -15.18
C ILE A 245 -33.97 24.65 -13.98
N THR A 246 -35.25 24.38 -14.23
CA THR A 246 -36.25 23.94 -13.25
C THR A 246 -37.07 22.79 -13.82
N LEU A 247 -37.94 22.18 -12.99
CA LEU A 247 -38.85 21.14 -13.46
C LEU A 247 -39.86 21.62 -14.51
N GLN A 248 -40.12 22.94 -14.58
CA GLN A 248 -41.04 23.55 -15.54
C GLN A 248 -40.37 23.90 -16.87
N THR A 249 -39.04 23.88 -16.92
CA THR A 249 -38.26 24.24 -18.11
C THR A 249 -38.60 23.29 -19.26
N LYS A 250 -38.94 23.85 -20.42
CA LYS A 250 -39.26 23.08 -21.62
C LYS A 250 -38.18 23.15 -22.69
N ASN A 251 -37.46 24.26 -22.76
CA ASN A 251 -36.43 24.46 -23.78
C ASN A 251 -35.09 24.69 -23.07
N VAL A 252 -34.11 23.86 -23.37
CA VAL A 252 -32.79 23.92 -22.72
C VAL A 252 -31.76 24.33 -23.77
N PHE A 253 -31.08 25.45 -23.51
CA PHE A 253 -29.88 25.84 -24.22
C PHE A 253 -28.67 25.27 -23.47
N ILE A 254 -27.83 24.52 -24.19
CA ILE A 254 -26.65 23.86 -23.63
C ILE A 254 -25.43 24.47 -24.30
N GLU A 255 -24.48 24.96 -23.52
CA GLU A 255 -23.22 25.46 -24.02
C GLU A 255 -22.02 24.80 -23.32
N CYS A 256 -21.02 24.42 -24.09
CA CYS A 256 -19.79 23.82 -23.61
C CYS A 256 -18.62 24.73 -23.96
N THR A 257 -18.01 25.38 -22.97
CA THR A 257 -16.78 26.17 -23.16
C THR A 257 -15.55 25.33 -22.87
N ALA A 258 -14.48 25.49 -23.65
CA ALA A 258 -13.35 24.56 -23.59
C ALA A 258 -12.01 25.14 -24.01
N THR A 259 -10.95 24.48 -23.53
CA THR A 259 -9.59 24.58 -24.09
C THR A 259 -9.35 23.55 -25.20
N ASP A 260 -10.08 22.42 -25.17
CA ASP A 260 -10.04 21.37 -26.18
C ASP A 260 -11.38 21.29 -26.92
N LEU A 261 -11.36 21.65 -28.21
CA LEU A 261 -12.56 21.67 -29.05
C LEU A 261 -13.17 20.27 -29.24
N THR A 262 -12.36 19.24 -29.46
CA THR A 262 -12.84 17.89 -29.75
C THR A 262 -13.58 17.32 -28.54
N LYS A 263 -13.04 17.52 -27.34
CA LYS A 263 -13.73 17.13 -26.11
C LYS A 263 -15.01 17.91 -25.89
N ALA A 264 -15.03 19.21 -26.20
CA ALA A 264 -16.24 20.03 -26.10
C ALA A 264 -17.37 19.48 -26.98
N LYS A 265 -17.04 19.09 -28.23
CA LYS A 265 -17.98 18.46 -29.15
C LYS A 265 -18.52 17.15 -28.60
N ILE A 266 -17.63 16.26 -28.14
CA ILE A 266 -18.04 14.96 -27.57
C ILE A 266 -18.97 15.17 -26.37
N VAL A 267 -18.62 16.07 -25.45
CA VAL A 267 -19.43 16.37 -24.26
C VAL A 267 -20.80 16.93 -24.62
N LEU A 268 -20.86 17.86 -25.60
CA LEU A 268 -22.11 18.38 -26.11
C LEU A 268 -22.96 17.26 -26.72
N ASP A 269 -22.37 16.45 -27.60
CA ASP A 269 -23.02 15.33 -28.26
C ASP A 269 -23.53 14.30 -27.23
N MET A 270 -22.77 13.98 -26.17
CA MET A 270 -23.24 13.10 -25.09
C MET A 270 -24.47 13.67 -24.37
N MET A 271 -24.41 14.94 -23.94
CA MET A 271 -25.51 15.58 -23.23
C MET A 271 -26.80 15.59 -24.07
N VAL A 272 -26.70 15.98 -25.34
CA VAL A 272 -27.88 16.07 -26.22
C VAL A 272 -28.39 14.71 -26.66
N THR A 273 -27.52 13.76 -26.98
CA THR A 273 -27.96 12.42 -27.43
C THR A 273 -28.67 11.69 -26.30
N MET A 274 -28.16 11.74 -25.07
CA MET A 274 -28.77 11.02 -23.96
C MET A 274 -30.18 11.51 -23.61
N PHE A 275 -30.39 12.84 -23.60
CA PHE A 275 -31.65 13.45 -23.16
C PHE A 275 -32.63 13.81 -24.29
N SER A 276 -32.20 13.74 -25.54
CA SER A 276 -33.09 13.93 -26.70
C SER A 276 -34.26 12.94 -26.75
N GLU A 277 -34.18 11.80 -26.06
CA GLU A 277 -35.28 10.84 -25.91
C GLU A 277 -36.53 11.47 -25.24
N TYR A 278 -36.33 12.45 -24.37
CA TYR A 278 -37.42 13.09 -23.61
C TYR A 278 -37.97 14.35 -24.27
N CYS A 279 -37.53 14.66 -25.49
CA CYS A 279 -38.11 15.72 -26.31
C CYS A 279 -39.44 15.26 -26.93
N LEU A 280 -40.33 16.21 -27.21
CA LEU A 280 -41.62 15.93 -27.86
C LEU A 280 -41.46 15.14 -29.18
N GLN A 281 -40.42 15.46 -29.94
CA GLN A 281 -39.93 14.62 -31.04
C GLN A 281 -38.69 13.87 -30.54
N PRO A 282 -38.79 12.58 -30.20
CA PRO A 282 -37.69 11.84 -29.61
C PRO A 282 -36.47 11.81 -30.55
N PHE A 283 -35.28 11.87 -29.96
CA PHE A 283 -33.99 11.78 -30.65
C PHE A 283 -33.72 12.90 -31.67
N THR A 284 -34.36 14.05 -31.47
CA THR A 284 -34.11 15.26 -32.25
C THR A 284 -33.41 16.32 -31.41
N VAL A 285 -32.47 17.02 -32.03
CA VAL A 285 -31.71 18.12 -31.40
C VAL A 285 -31.76 19.34 -32.33
N GLU A 286 -32.15 20.48 -31.80
CA GLU A 286 -32.17 21.74 -32.55
C GLU A 286 -30.74 22.28 -32.68
N GLU A 287 -30.38 22.64 -33.91
CA GLU A 287 -29.05 23.16 -34.22
C GLU A 287 -28.85 24.60 -33.77
N ALA A 288 -27.67 24.88 -33.21
CA ALA A 288 -27.23 26.21 -32.84
C ALA A 288 -26.04 26.66 -33.71
N GLU A 289 -25.99 27.95 -33.99
CA GLU A 289 -24.95 28.58 -34.79
C GLU A 289 -23.84 29.13 -33.88
N VAL A 290 -22.61 28.65 -34.03
CA VAL A 290 -21.46 29.19 -33.30
C VAL A 290 -20.60 30.00 -34.25
N VAL A 291 -20.41 31.28 -33.95
CA VAL A 291 -19.58 32.20 -34.73
C VAL A 291 -18.21 32.29 -34.06
N CYS A 292 -17.18 31.81 -34.74
CA CYS A 292 -15.81 31.86 -34.27
C CYS A 292 -15.20 33.29 -34.38
N PRO A 293 -14.10 33.59 -33.66
CA PRO A 293 -13.49 34.93 -33.68
C PRO A 293 -12.95 35.38 -35.05
N ASP A 294 -12.79 34.44 -35.98
CA ASP A 294 -12.37 34.66 -37.37
C ASP A 294 -13.54 34.93 -38.33
N GLY A 295 -14.78 34.96 -37.81
CA GLY A 295 -16.00 35.17 -38.57
C GLY A 295 -16.55 33.90 -39.25
N ARG A 296 -15.92 32.73 -39.05
CA ARG A 296 -16.50 31.46 -39.53
C ARG A 296 -17.66 31.05 -38.65
N THR A 297 -18.76 30.69 -39.29
CA THR A 297 -19.92 30.07 -38.66
C THR A 297 -19.80 28.55 -38.75
N ILE A 298 -19.99 27.85 -37.62
CA ILE A 298 -20.09 26.40 -37.55
C ILE A 298 -21.41 26.03 -36.87
N ILE A 299 -22.07 24.98 -37.36
CA ILE A 299 -23.36 24.50 -36.83
C ILE A 299 -23.11 23.32 -35.89
N TYR A 300 -23.67 23.41 -34.69
CA TYR A 300 -23.59 22.38 -33.66
C TYR A 300 -25.00 21.92 -33.22
N PRO A 301 -25.17 20.69 -32.70
CA PRO A 301 -24.16 19.62 -32.62
C PRO A 301 -23.80 19.08 -34.01
N GLU A 302 -22.65 18.41 -34.14
CA GLU A 302 -22.24 17.81 -35.41
C GLU A 302 -22.92 16.44 -35.61
N LEU A 303 -23.12 15.67 -34.53
CA LEU A 303 -23.73 14.33 -34.54
C LEU A 303 -23.16 13.44 -35.67
N ALA A 304 -21.84 13.38 -35.77
CA ALA A 304 -21.16 12.69 -36.84
C ALA A 304 -21.35 11.17 -36.75
N TYR A 305 -22.00 10.58 -37.76
CA TYR A 305 -22.04 9.13 -37.97
C TYR A 305 -20.86 8.74 -38.87
N ARG A 306 -19.85 8.11 -38.28
CA ARG A 306 -18.68 7.62 -39.01
C ARG A 306 -18.98 6.25 -39.60
N LYS A 307 -18.33 5.94 -40.71
CA LYS A 307 -18.44 4.62 -41.33
C LYS A 307 -17.06 4.04 -41.54
N GLU A 308 -16.88 2.81 -41.09
CA GLU A 308 -15.63 2.06 -41.28
C GLU A 308 -15.92 0.72 -41.94
N LYS A 309 -14.95 0.24 -42.71
CA LYS A 309 -15.03 -1.06 -43.39
C LYS A 309 -13.96 -1.98 -42.85
N LEU A 310 -14.34 -3.22 -42.55
CA LEU A 310 -13.48 -4.24 -41.99
C LEU A 310 -13.86 -5.62 -42.52
N SER A 311 -12.89 -6.52 -42.60
CA SER A 311 -13.15 -7.91 -43.00
C SER A 311 -13.60 -8.75 -41.81
N ALA A 312 -14.55 -9.65 -42.04
CA ALA A 312 -14.96 -10.65 -41.04
C ALA A 312 -13.78 -11.54 -40.61
N GLU A 313 -12.87 -11.87 -41.55
CA GLU A 313 -11.65 -12.63 -41.27
C GLU A 313 -10.75 -11.93 -40.25
N PHE A 314 -10.64 -10.60 -40.31
CA PHE A 314 -9.84 -9.84 -39.35
C PHE A 314 -10.37 -10.02 -37.93
N ILE A 315 -11.69 -9.90 -37.73
CA ILE A 315 -12.33 -10.11 -36.42
C ILE A 315 -12.13 -11.54 -35.95
N ASN A 316 -12.47 -12.53 -36.77
CA ASN A 316 -12.32 -13.96 -36.44
C ASN A 316 -10.89 -14.30 -35.99
N ARG A 317 -9.88 -13.86 -36.75
CA ARG A 317 -8.46 -14.12 -36.44
C ARG A 317 -7.99 -13.41 -35.17
N LYS A 318 -8.50 -12.22 -34.88
CA LYS A 318 -8.08 -11.41 -33.72
C LYS A 318 -8.74 -11.88 -32.43
N VAL A 319 -10.04 -12.18 -32.48
CA VAL A 319 -10.80 -12.69 -31.33
C VAL A 319 -10.49 -14.18 -31.08
N GLY A 320 -10.23 -14.95 -32.14
CA GLY A 320 -10.04 -16.40 -32.05
C GLY A 320 -11.36 -17.18 -32.16
N ILE A 321 -12.32 -16.66 -32.94
CA ILE A 321 -13.62 -17.29 -33.21
C ILE A 321 -13.76 -17.61 -34.71
N ASN A 322 -14.81 -18.34 -35.08
CA ASN A 322 -15.09 -18.72 -36.47
C ASN A 322 -16.56 -18.49 -36.81
N GLU A 323 -16.97 -17.23 -36.79
CA GLU A 323 -18.35 -16.79 -37.05
C GLU A 323 -18.50 -16.27 -38.50
N SER A 324 -19.73 -16.35 -39.03
CA SER A 324 -20.04 -15.77 -40.35
C SER A 324 -20.07 -14.24 -40.29
N ALA A 325 -19.88 -13.56 -41.43
CA ALA A 325 -19.98 -12.10 -41.50
C ALA A 325 -21.35 -11.59 -41.01
N GLU A 326 -22.43 -12.30 -41.31
CA GLU A 326 -23.79 -11.96 -40.83
C GLU A 326 -23.92 -12.08 -39.32
N SER A 327 -23.37 -13.14 -38.71
CA SER A 327 -23.32 -13.32 -37.26
C SER A 327 -22.55 -12.17 -36.60
N ILE A 328 -21.37 -11.82 -37.13
CA ILE A 328 -20.56 -10.71 -36.62
C ILE A 328 -21.28 -9.37 -36.76
N ALA A 329 -21.99 -9.12 -37.87
CA ALA A 329 -22.78 -7.91 -38.03
C ALA A 329 -23.89 -7.79 -36.97
N GLN A 330 -24.54 -8.90 -36.63
CA GLN A 330 -25.54 -8.94 -35.55
C GLN A 330 -24.91 -8.68 -34.18
N LEU A 331 -23.74 -9.26 -33.90
CA LEU A 331 -22.98 -9.04 -32.67
C LEU A 331 -22.61 -7.55 -32.50
N LEU A 332 -22.08 -6.93 -33.55
CA LEU A 332 -21.74 -5.50 -33.53
C LEU A 332 -22.99 -4.61 -33.37
N THR A 333 -24.09 -4.98 -34.00
CA THR A 333 -25.36 -4.24 -33.87
C THR A 333 -25.88 -4.27 -32.43
N ARG A 334 -25.69 -5.38 -31.70
CA ARG A 334 -25.98 -5.49 -30.25
C ARG A 334 -25.15 -4.53 -29.39
N MET A 335 -24.00 -4.06 -29.88
CA MET A 335 -23.14 -3.08 -29.21
C MET A 335 -23.41 -1.63 -29.69
N CYS A 336 -24.58 -1.39 -30.28
CA CYS A 336 -24.97 -0.12 -30.89
C CYS A 336 -24.15 0.28 -32.13
N LEU A 337 -23.38 -0.65 -32.72
CA LEU A 337 -22.63 -0.42 -33.97
C LEU A 337 -23.42 -1.05 -35.12
N LEU A 338 -24.30 -0.27 -35.75
CA LEU A 338 -25.13 -0.76 -36.84
C LEU A 338 -24.24 -1.26 -37.98
N SER A 339 -24.32 -2.56 -38.26
CA SER A 339 -23.40 -3.22 -39.18
C SER A 339 -24.15 -3.93 -40.30
N GLN A 340 -23.65 -3.80 -41.53
CA GLN A 340 -24.22 -4.44 -42.72
C GLN A 340 -23.13 -5.21 -43.46
N THR A 341 -23.49 -6.36 -44.02
CA THR A 341 -22.61 -7.17 -44.85
C THR A 341 -22.64 -6.68 -46.29
N THR A 342 -21.47 -6.49 -46.89
CA THR A 342 -21.29 -6.23 -48.33
C THR A 342 -20.34 -7.28 -48.92
N GLY A 343 -20.89 -8.47 -49.20
CA GLY A 343 -20.07 -9.64 -49.54
C GLY A 343 -19.30 -10.13 -48.31
N ASP A 344 -17.97 -10.20 -48.41
CA ASP A 344 -17.08 -10.62 -47.32
C ASP A 344 -16.64 -9.47 -46.39
N GLU A 345 -17.02 -8.22 -46.71
CA GLU A 345 -16.73 -7.03 -45.91
C GLU A 345 -17.92 -6.62 -45.04
N LEU A 346 -17.60 -6.03 -43.89
CA LEU A 346 -18.54 -5.44 -42.94
C LEU A 346 -18.43 -3.92 -43.01
N GLU A 347 -19.53 -3.25 -43.34
CA GLU A 347 -19.66 -1.79 -43.20
C GLU A 347 -20.30 -1.51 -41.83
N VAL A 348 -19.54 -0.85 -40.97
CA VAL A 348 -19.93 -0.54 -39.59
C VAL A 348 -20.18 0.96 -39.47
N GLU A 349 -21.39 1.33 -39.07
CA GLU A 349 -21.79 2.71 -38.78
C GLU A 349 -21.57 2.98 -37.28
N ILE A 350 -20.61 3.86 -36.98
CA ILE A 350 -20.24 4.28 -35.62
C ILE A 350 -21.12 5.48 -35.25
N PRO A 351 -21.98 5.35 -34.22
CA PRO A 351 -22.85 6.45 -33.79
C PRO A 351 -22.07 7.54 -33.05
N PRO A 352 -22.60 8.77 -32.99
CA PRO A 352 -21.96 9.86 -32.24
C PRO A 352 -21.86 9.58 -30.74
N THR A 353 -22.63 8.61 -30.20
CA THR A 353 -22.55 8.15 -28.82
C THR A 353 -21.31 7.32 -28.51
N ARG A 354 -20.58 6.84 -29.54
CA ARG A 354 -19.38 5.97 -29.40
C ARG A 354 -18.11 6.68 -29.86
N PRO A 355 -17.65 7.73 -29.14
CA PRO A 355 -16.41 8.44 -29.46
C PRO A 355 -15.15 7.61 -29.15
N ASP A 356 -15.30 6.51 -28.40
CA ASP A 356 -14.24 5.56 -28.05
C ASP A 356 -13.75 4.74 -29.25
N VAL A 357 -14.59 4.55 -30.28
CA VAL A 357 -14.20 3.81 -31.48
C VAL A 357 -13.30 4.68 -32.38
N ILE A 358 -12.00 4.45 -32.30
CA ILE A 358 -10.96 5.21 -33.03
C ILE A 358 -10.16 4.31 -33.99
N HIS A 359 -10.23 3.00 -33.82
CA HIS A 359 -9.52 2.01 -34.62
C HIS A 359 -10.37 0.75 -34.82
N ALA A 360 -10.05 -0.03 -35.87
CA ALA A 360 -10.68 -1.33 -36.13
C ALA A 360 -10.55 -2.34 -34.97
N CYS A 361 -9.63 -2.11 -34.03
CA CYS A 361 -9.48 -2.94 -32.84
C CYS A 361 -10.62 -2.73 -31.84
N ASP A 362 -11.20 -1.53 -31.76
CA ASP A 362 -12.30 -1.22 -30.84
C ASP A 362 -13.59 -1.89 -31.33
N ILE A 363 -13.77 -1.98 -32.65
CA ILE A 363 -14.87 -2.75 -33.26
C ILE A 363 -14.69 -4.25 -32.97
N MET A 364 -13.45 -4.75 -33.03
CA MET A 364 -13.13 -6.13 -32.69
C MET A 364 -13.37 -6.45 -31.21
N GLU A 365 -13.06 -5.51 -30.31
CA GLU A 365 -13.38 -5.61 -28.88
C GLU A 365 -14.89 -5.73 -28.66
N ASP A 366 -15.69 -4.83 -29.24
CA ASP A 366 -17.14 -4.89 -29.15
C ASP A 366 -17.72 -6.20 -29.70
N ALA A 367 -17.19 -6.70 -30.81
CA ALA A 367 -17.59 -8.01 -31.35
C ALA A 367 -17.31 -9.15 -30.35
N ALA A 368 -16.18 -9.11 -29.66
CA ALA A 368 -15.81 -10.10 -28.65
C ALA A 368 -16.67 -9.99 -27.39
N VAL A 369 -17.00 -8.77 -26.93
CA VAL A 369 -17.91 -8.54 -25.80
C VAL A 369 -19.31 -9.06 -26.14
N ALA A 370 -19.83 -8.75 -27.32
CA ALA A 370 -21.13 -9.25 -27.79
C ALA A 370 -21.19 -10.77 -27.92
N TYR A 371 -20.08 -11.39 -28.32
CA TYR A 371 -19.95 -12.85 -28.38
C TYR A 371 -19.91 -13.47 -26.97
N GLY A 372 -19.36 -12.74 -26.00
CA GLY A 372 -19.11 -13.19 -24.64
C GLY A 372 -17.75 -13.86 -24.52
N PHE A 373 -16.85 -13.30 -23.71
CA PHE A 373 -15.48 -13.81 -23.57
C PHE A 373 -15.41 -15.27 -23.11
N ASN A 374 -16.36 -15.70 -22.28
CA ASN A 374 -16.42 -17.08 -21.79
C ASN A 374 -16.78 -18.10 -22.88
N ASN A 375 -17.35 -17.65 -24.01
CA ASN A 375 -17.66 -18.51 -25.15
C ASN A 375 -16.45 -18.73 -26.07
N ILE A 376 -15.38 -17.95 -25.91
CA ILE A 376 -14.16 -18.08 -26.72
C ILE A 376 -13.38 -19.31 -26.27
N THR A 377 -13.09 -20.20 -27.22
CA THR A 377 -12.32 -21.42 -26.93
C THR A 377 -10.88 -21.05 -26.57
N ARG A 378 -10.45 -21.42 -25.36
CA ARG A 378 -9.07 -21.20 -24.90
C ARG A 378 -8.10 -22.01 -25.75
N THR A 379 -7.09 -21.35 -26.31
CA THR A 379 -6.03 -21.99 -27.11
C THR A 379 -4.65 -21.66 -26.54
N ILE A 380 -3.68 -22.55 -26.76
CA ILE A 380 -2.29 -22.33 -26.33
C ILE A 380 -1.49 -21.91 -27.56
N PRO A 381 -0.72 -20.81 -27.50
CA PRO A 381 0.12 -20.39 -28.61
C PRO A 381 1.19 -21.45 -28.93
N ARG A 382 1.28 -21.85 -30.20
CA ARG A 382 2.21 -22.89 -30.68
C ARG A 382 3.62 -22.35 -30.92
N THR A 383 4.21 -21.73 -29.91
CA THR A 383 5.56 -21.16 -29.98
C THR A 383 6.44 -21.78 -28.90
N TYR A 384 7.54 -22.42 -29.31
CA TYR A 384 8.53 -22.94 -28.37
C TYR A 384 9.53 -21.85 -27.99
N THR A 385 9.68 -21.60 -26.70
CA THR A 385 10.62 -20.61 -26.16
C THR A 385 11.46 -21.24 -25.05
N VAL A 386 12.78 -21.05 -25.10
CA VAL A 386 13.70 -21.43 -24.02
C VAL A 386 13.79 -20.28 -23.02
N ALA A 387 13.36 -20.52 -21.78
CA ALA A 387 13.44 -19.52 -20.71
C ALA A 387 14.87 -19.41 -20.18
N ASN A 388 15.33 -18.18 -19.92
CA ASN A 388 16.60 -17.91 -19.26
C ASN A 388 16.36 -17.07 -18.01
N GLN A 389 17.01 -17.44 -16.90
CA GLN A 389 16.99 -16.64 -15.69
C GLN A 389 17.95 -15.46 -15.82
N LEU A 390 17.58 -14.30 -15.26
CA LEU A 390 18.53 -13.19 -15.12
C LEU A 390 19.62 -13.61 -14.13
N PRO A 391 20.92 -13.59 -14.50
CA PRO A 391 22.00 -14.08 -13.64
C PRO A 391 22.01 -13.46 -12.23
N LEU A 392 21.71 -12.16 -12.12
CA LEU A 392 21.60 -11.46 -10.84
C LEU A 392 20.51 -12.03 -9.93
N ASN A 393 19.34 -12.33 -10.49
CA ASN A 393 18.23 -12.90 -9.72
C ASN A 393 18.53 -14.35 -9.32
N LYS A 394 19.15 -15.13 -10.22
CA LYS A 394 19.59 -16.49 -9.90
C LYS A 394 20.58 -16.51 -8.74
N LEU A 395 21.60 -15.64 -8.79
CA LEU A 395 22.58 -15.50 -7.71
C LEU A 395 21.91 -15.07 -6.40
N THR A 396 21.03 -14.08 -6.47
CA THR A 396 20.27 -13.60 -5.30
C THR A 396 19.50 -14.74 -4.64
N GLU A 397 18.82 -15.58 -5.43
CA GLU A 397 18.00 -16.67 -4.92
C GLU A 397 18.83 -17.77 -4.25
N LEU A 398 19.98 -18.11 -4.83
CA LEU A 398 20.94 -19.04 -4.21
C LEU A 398 21.42 -18.51 -2.85
N LEU A 399 21.80 -17.23 -2.79
CA LEU A 399 22.24 -16.61 -1.55
C LEU A 399 21.14 -16.56 -0.48
N ARG A 400 19.88 -16.31 -0.85
CA ARG A 400 18.76 -16.34 0.10
C ARG A 400 18.62 -17.69 0.79
N GLN A 401 18.68 -18.78 0.03
CA GLN A 401 18.56 -20.14 0.55
C GLN A 401 19.68 -20.46 1.53
N ASP A 402 20.91 -20.09 1.20
CA ASP A 402 22.07 -20.33 2.05
C ASP A 402 22.09 -19.48 3.31
N LEU A 403 21.64 -18.22 3.24
CA LEU A 403 21.53 -17.34 4.40
C LEU A 403 20.42 -17.79 5.36
N ALA A 404 19.31 -18.28 4.81
CA ALA A 404 18.27 -18.95 5.58
C ALA A 404 18.83 -20.22 6.27
N ALA A 405 19.64 -21.01 5.55
CA ALA A 405 20.32 -22.18 6.13
C ALA A 405 21.35 -21.80 7.22
N ALA A 406 21.93 -20.61 7.16
CA ALA A 406 22.78 -20.05 8.22
C ALA A 406 21.98 -19.55 9.45
N GLY A 407 20.65 -19.69 9.44
CA GLY A 407 19.76 -19.33 10.54
C GLY A 407 19.41 -17.85 10.62
N PHE A 408 19.57 -17.10 9.53
CA PHE A 408 19.06 -15.73 9.40
C PHE A 408 17.66 -15.76 8.77
N THR A 409 16.79 -14.83 9.18
CA THR A 409 15.43 -14.70 8.66
C THR A 409 15.36 -13.55 7.66
N GLU A 410 14.81 -13.80 6.48
CA GLU A 410 14.67 -12.75 5.47
C GLU A 410 13.59 -11.74 5.87
N ALA A 411 13.89 -10.45 5.71
CA ALA A 411 12.95 -9.34 5.88
C ALA A 411 12.62 -8.70 4.53
N LEU A 412 11.42 -8.14 4.42
CA LEU A 412 10.96 -7.40 3.24
C LEU A 412 10.60 -5.98 3.66
N ASN A 413 11.49 -5.03 3.38
CA ASN A 413 11.33 -3.64 3.76
C ASN A 413 10.86 -2.77 2.60
N PHE A 414 10.25 -1.63 2.93
CA PHE A 414 9.85 -0.64 1.92
C PHE A 414 11.06 -0.07 1.19
N ALA A 415 10.90 0.17 -0.12
CA ALA A 415 11.90 0.84 -0.93
C ALA A 415 11.96 2.37 -0.68
N LEU A 416 10.93 2.93 -0.07
CA LEU A 416 10.82 4.35 0.26
C LEU A 416 10.97 4.56 1.77
N CYS A 417 11.68 5.62 2.12
CA CYS A 417 11.96 5.99 3.51
C CYS A 417 12.02 7.52 3.67
N SER A 418 12.13 7.98 4.91
CA SER A 418 12.34 9.39 5.21
C SER A 418 13.80 9.77 5.02
N GLN A 419 14.09 11.07 4.85
CA GLN A 419 15.46 11.55 4.70
C GLN A 419 16.30 11.27 5.96
N GLU A 420 15.68 11.40 7.14
CA GLU A 420 16.31 11.11 8.43
C GLU A 420 16.78 9.66 8.55
N ASP A 421 16.07 8.69 7.96
CA ASP A 421 16.38 7.27 8.10
C ASP A 421 17.71 6.89 7.44
N ILE A 422 18.03 7.51 6.31
CA ILE A 422 19.25 7.21 5.53
C ILE A 422 20.38 8.21 5.77
N ALA A 423 20.12 9.29 6.51
CA ALA A 423 21.07 10.37 6.77
C ALA A 423 21.24 10.58 8.28
N ASP A 424 20.38 11.41 8.90
CA ASP A 424 20.55 11.90 10.26
C ASP A 424 20.66 10.76 11.29
N LYS A 425 19.79 9.75 11.21
CA LYS A 425 19.80 8.60 12.13
C LYS A 425 21.06 7.73 11.98
N LEU A 426 21.71 7.77 10.82
CA LEU A 426 22.98 7.07 10.54
C LEU A 426 24.22 7.95 10.77
N GLY A 427 24.03 9.19 11.24
CA GLY A 427 25.11 10.17 11.44
C GLY A 427 25.70 10.71 10.14
N LYS A 428 24.96 10.67 9.02
CA LYS A 428 25.42 11.08 7.69
C LYS A 428 24.64 12.30 7.19
N ARG A 429 25.24 13.10 6.30
CA ARG A 429 24.53 14.20 5.64
C ARG A 429 23.77 13.69 4.42
N ILE A 430 22.53 14.14 4.22
CA ILE A 430 21.71 13.73 3.08
C ILE A 430 22.35 14.04 1.72
N SER A 431 23.18 15.10 1.63
CA SER A 431 23.92 15.45 0.42
C SER A 431 24.98 14.41 0.01
N GLU A 432 25.45 13.61 0.96
CA GLU A 432 26.53 12.64 0.78
C GLU A 432 26.00 11.23 0.44
N THR A 433 24.71 10.97 0.63
CA THR A 433 24.11 9.65 0.43
C THR A 433 23.81 9.31 -1.03
N GLY A 434 23.75 10.33 -1.91
CA GLY A 434 23.34 10.15 -3.31
C GLY A 434 21.86 9.74 -3.47
N ALA A 435 21.02 10.02 -2.48
CA ALA A 435 19.60 9.63 -2.48
C ALA A 435 18.75 10.34 -3.53
N VAL A 436 17.75 9.62 -4.08
CA VAL A 436 16.75 10.18 -4.99
C VAL A 436 15.54 10.68 -4.21
N HIS A 437 15.11 11.92 -4.47
CA HIS A 437 14.01 12.57 -3.75
C HIS A 437 12.69 12.49 -4.52
N ILE A 438 11.60 12.25 -3.80
CA ILE A 438 10.24 12.29 -4.32
C ILE A 438 9.72 13.73 -4.20
N SER A 439 9.14 14.27 -5.27
CA SER A 439 8.72 15.68 -5.35
C SER A 439 7.58 16.03 -4.39
N ASN A 440 6.49 15.24 -4.39
CA ASN A 440 5.29 15.49 -3.59
C ASN A 440 4.90 14.26 -2.75
N PRO A 441 5.69 13.91 -1.71
CA PRO A 441 5.41 12.76 -0.87
C PRO A 441 4.19 13.01 0.01
N LYS A 442 3.31 12.01 0.15
CA LYS A 442 2.12 12.11 1.01
C LYS A 442 2.45 12.06 2.50
N THR A 443 3.50 11.32 2.85
CA THR A 443 3.97 11.11 4.22
C THR A 443 5.47 11.37 4.31
N ALA A 444 5.98 11.65 5.51
CA ALA A 444 7.42 11.84 5.72
C ALA A 444 8.23 10.58 5.39
N ASP A 445 7.65 9.40 5.57
CA ASP A 445 8.27 8.11 5.26
C ASP A 445 8.47 7.85 3.77
N PHE A 446 7.94 8.68 2.87
CA PHE A 446 8.09 8.52 1.42
C PHE A 446 8.85 9.66 0.76
N GLN A 447 9.77 10.31 1.48
CA GLN A 447 10.55 11.44 0.95
C GLN A 447 11.64 11.00 -0.03
N VAL A 448 12.27 9.85 0.20
CA VAL A 448 13.41 9.38 -0.58
C VAL A 448 13.32 7.88 -0.87
N ALA A 449 13.95 7.46 -1.96
CA ALA A 449 14.23 6.03 -2.18
C ALA A 449 15.44 5.61 -1.33
N ARG A 450 15.39 4.40 -0.77
CA ARG A 450 16.44 3.86 0.09
C ARG A 450 17.79 3.75 -0.64
N THR A 451 18.85 4.19 0.04
CA THR A 451 20.25 4.09 -0.43
C THR A 451 21.00 2.93 0.22
N THR A 452 20.47 2.40 1.31
CA THR A 452 20.96 1.28 2.13
C THR A 452 19.76 0.48 2.63
N LEU A 453 19.94 -0.82 2.86
CA LEU A 453 18.93 -1.71 3.44
C LEU A 453 18.90 -1.67 4.97
N LEU A 454 19.96 -1.16 5.60
CA LEU A 454 20.14 -1.17 7.05
C LEU A 454 19.00 -0.46 7.82
N PRO A 455 18.53 0.75 7.45
CA PRO A 455 17.45 1.42 8.18
C PRO A 455 16.15 0.61 8.21
N GLY A 456 15.84 -0.08 7.11
CA GLY A 456 14.69 -0.98 7.02
C GLY A 456 14.79 -2.09 8.06
N LEU A 457 15.94 -2.79 8.08
CA LEU A 457 16.21 -3.87 9.03
C LEU A 457 16.17 -3.40 10.48
N LEU A 458 16.70 -2.22 10.80
CA LEU A 458 16.65 -1.65 12.15
C LEU A 458 15.23 -1.31 12.58
N LYS A 459 14.41 -0.75 11.68
CA LYS A 459 12.98 -0.54 11.92
C LYS A 459 12.24 -1.87 12.12
N THR A 460 12.59 -2.92 11.38
CA THR A 460 12.04 -4.27 11.61
C THR A 460 12.34 -4.76 13.01
N ILE A 461 13.59 -4.60 13.49
CA ILE A 461 13.96 -4.98 14.87
C ILE A 461 13.16 -4.13 15.87
N ALA A 462 13.04 -2.83 15.63
CA ALA A 462 12.31 -1.93 16.52
C ALA A 462 10.82 -2.30 16.65
N ALA A 463 10.19 -2.77 15.56
CA ALA A 463 8.82 -3.28 15.59
C ALA A 463 8.71 -4.66 16.28
N ASN A 464 9.79 -5.45 16.31
CA ASN A 464 9.81 -6.83 16.80
C ASN A 464 10.58 -6.99 18.13
N ARG A 465 10.65 -5.94 18.97
CA ARG A 465 11.38 -6.00 20.26
C ARG A 465 10.89 -7.09 21.23
N LYS A 466 9.66 -7.57 21.06
CA LYS A 466 9.06 -8.65 21.87
C LYS A 466 9.57 -10.04 21.50
N MET A 467 10.22 -10.19 20.34
CA MET A 467 10.68 -11.49 19.85
C MET A 467 11.88 -12.01 20.65
N PRO A 468 12.05 -13.33 20.76
CA PRO A 468 13.16 -13.93 21.49
C PRO A 468 14.50 -13.58 20.83
N LEU A 469 15.49 -13.30 21.67
CA LEU A 469 16.87 -13.05 21.23
C LEU A 469 17.62 -14.37 21.02
N PRO A 470 18.62 -14.42 20.11
CA PRO A 470 19.07 -13.33 19.23
C PRO A 470 18.20 -13.16 17.98
N LEU A 471 17.97 -11.91 17.56
CA LEU A 471 17.34 -11.61 16.27
C LEU A 471 18.40 -11.56 15.17
N LYS A 472 18.22 -12.39 14.15
CA LYS A 472 19.10 -12.50 12.98
C LYS A 472 18.28 -12.22 11.73
N LEU A 473 18.40 -11.02 11.19
CA LEU A 473 17.63 -10.62 10.00
C LEU A 473 18.57 -10.37 8.84
N PHE A 474 18.10 -10.64 7.62
CA PHE A 474 18.79 -10.26 6.40
C PHE A 474 17.82 -9.81 5.32
N GLU A 475 18.30 -9.07 4.35
CA GLU A 475 17.56 -8.69 3.15
C GLU A 475 18.52 -8.65 1.96
N ILE A 476 18.10 -9.19 0.81
CA ILE A 476 18.81 -9.02 -0.47
C ILE A 476 17.89 -8.35 -1.46
N SER A 477 18.08 -7.04 -1.65
CA SER A 477 17.19 -6.19 -2.42
C SER A 477 17.90 -5.00 -3.07
N ASP A 478 17.21 -4.31 -3.97
CA ASP A 478 17.73 -3.12 -4.65
C ASP A 478 17.71 -1.89 -3.76
N VAL A 479 18.79 -1.10 -3.84
CA VAL A 479 18.85 0.31 -3.39
C VAL A 479 18.99 1.23 -4.59
N VAL A 480 18.55 2.49 -4.46
CA VAL A 480 18.55 3.47 -5.55
C VAL A 480 19.59 4.54 -5.26
N LEU A 481 20.49 4.77 -6.21
CA LEU A 481 21.56 5.77 -6.12
C LEU A 481 21.52 6.68 -7.35
N LYS A 482 21.75 7.99 -7.15
CA LYS A 482 21.94 8.92 -8.28
C LYS A 482 23.16 8.52 -9.11
N ASP A 483 22.98 8.46 -10.42
CA ASP A 483 24.06 8.20 -11.37
C ASP A 483 23.81 8.98 -12.66
N GLN A 484 24.65 9.98 -12.92
CA GLN A 484 24.54 10.83 -14.11
C GLN A 484 24.91 10.11 -15.40
N ASN A 485 25.56 8.95 -15.32
CA ASN A 485 25.92 8.14 -16.49
C ASN A 485 24.76 7.27 -16.99
N LYS A 486 23.64 7.23 -16.27
CA LYS A 486 22.42 6.50 -16.67
C LYS A 486 21.39 7.45 -17.28
N ASP A 487 20.62 6.93 -18.22
CA ASP A 487 19.57 7.64 -18.95
C ASP A 487 18.50 8.26 -18.04
N VAL A 488 18.10 7.55 -16.98
CA VAL A 488 17.13 8.04 -15.99
C VAL A 488 17.74 8.89 -14.88
N GLY A 489 19.08 9.06 -14.86
CA GLY A 489 19.81 9.81 -13.83
C GLY A 489 19.94 9.11 -12.47
N ALA A 490 19.53 7.84 -12.39
CA ALA A 490 19.63 6.98 -11.21
C ALA A 490 19.93 5.54 -11.63
N ARG A 491 20.45 4.74 -10.69
CA ARG A 491 20.68 3.30 -10.87
C ARG A 491 20.21 2.51 -9.66
N ASN A 492 19.77 1.29 -9.92
CA ASN A 492 19.61 0.29 -8.86
C ASN A 492 20.95 -0.40 -8.61
N SER A 493 21.16 -0.82 -7.35
CA SER A 493 22.28 -1.65 -6.94
C SER A 493 21.73 -2.75 -6.02
N ARG A 494 21.93 -4.02 -6.36
CA ARG A 494 21.49 -5.15 -5.54
C ARG A 494 22.40 -5.29 -4.32
N ARG A 495 21.88 -4.96 -3.15
CA ARG A 495 22.60 -5.05 -1.87
C ARG A 495 22.15 -6.27 -1.10
N PHE A 496 23.08 -6.88 -0.39
CA PHE A 496 22.85 -7.84 0.67
C PHE A 496 23.15 -7.14 1.98
N SER A 497 22.18 -7.09 2.90
CA SER A 497 22.40 -6.63 4.27
C SER A 497 21.93 -7.66 5.29
N ALA A 498 22.64 -7.76 6.40
CA ALA A 498 22.30 -8.62 7.51
C ALA A 498 22.58 -7.91 8.84
N VAL A 499 21.76 -8.18 9.84
CA VAL A 499 21.86 -7.63 11.19
C VAL A 499 21.75 -8.74 12.24
N TYR A 500 22.56 -8.61 13.28
CA TYR A 500 22.55 -9.47 14.46
C TYR A 500 22.29 -8.60 15.69
N TYR A 501 21.19 -8.87 16.39
CA TYR A 501 20.73 -8.09 17.55
C TYR A 501 20.59 -9.00 18.77
N ASN A 502 21.40 -8.73 19.81
CA ASN A 502 21.45 -9.53 21.03
C ASN A 502 22.06 -8.70 22.18
N LYS A 503 22.09 -9.27 23.40
CA LYS A 503 22.77 -8.67 24.57
C LYS A 503 24.25 -8.36 24.31
N THR A 504 24.90 -9.16 23.47
CA THR A 504 26.24 -8.91 22.96
C THR A 504 26.18 -8.54 21.47
N PRO A 505 27.06 -7.65 20.97
CA PRO A 505 27.01 -7.19 19.58
C PRO A 505 27.19 -8.31 18.56
N GLY A 506 27.94 -9.36 18.88
CA GLY A 506 28.16 -10.51 17.98
C GLY A 506 28.91 -10.16 16.69
N PHE A 507 29.96 -9.33 16.77
CA PHE A 507 30.76 -8.94 15.60
C PHE A 507 31.35 -10.17 14.89
N GLU A 508 31.80 -11.15 15.66
CA GLU A 508 32.31 -12.44 15.18
C GLU A 508 31.26 -13.26 14.42
N VAL A 509 29.97 -13.12 14.73
CA VAL A 509 28.88 -13.83 14.04
C VAL A 509 28.64 -13.22 12.67
N ILE A 510 28.59 -11.89 12.58
CA ILE A 510 28.44 -11.18 11.31
C ILE A 510 29.69 -11.33 10.43
N HIS A 511 30.88 -11.33 11.03
CA HIS A 511 32.12 -11.65 10.32
C HIS A 511 32.08 -13.09 9.76
N GLY A 512 31.67 -14.06 10.58
CA GLY A 512 31.49 -15.45 10.13
C GLY A 512 30.43 -15.60 9.03
N LEU A 513 29.37 -14.79 9.05
CA LEU A 513 28.38 -14.73 7.96
C LEU A 513 29.01 -14.25 6.66
N LEU A 514 29.81 -13.17 6.71
CA LEU A 514 30.56 -12.69 5.56
C LEU A 514 31.50 -13.77 5.00
N ASP A 515 32.28 -14.42 5.86
CA ASP A 515 33.20 -15.49 5.47
C ASP A 515 32.45 -16.64 4.80
N ARG A 516 31.28 -17.01 5.35
CA ARG A 516 30.40 -18.03 4.77
C ARG A 516 29.85 -17.60 3.40
N THR A 517 29.40 -16.35 3.26
CA THR A 517 28.93 -15.83 1.97
C THR A 517 30.03 -15.81 0.93
N MET A 518 31.24 -15.38 1.30
CA MET A 518 32.40 -15.40 0.40
C MET A 518 32.81 -16.83 -0.01
N GLN A 519 32.69 -17.79 0.91
CA GLN A 519 32.91 -19.20 0.60
C GLN A 519 31.91 -19.72 -0.44
N LEU A 520 30.62 -19.37 -0.32
CA LEU A 520 29.57 -19.75 -1.27
C LEU A 520 29.77 -19.11 -2.65
N LEU A 521 30.34 -17.91 -2.68
CA LEU A 521 30.71 -17.19 -3.90
C LEU A 521 32.07 -17.65 -4.46
N GLU A 522 32.71 -18.65 -3.84
CA GLU A 522 34.03 -19.19 -4.18
C GLU A 522 35.17 -18.15 -4.18
N VAL A 523 35.04 -17.09 -3.38
CA VAL A 523 36.04 -16.03 -3.25
C VAL A 523 36.99 -16.34 -2.10
N LYS A 524 38.27 -16.57 -2.41
CA LYS A 524 39.30 -16.90 -1.41
C LYS A 524 39.68 -15.68 -0.56
N ALA A 525 40.02 -15.90 0.70
CA ALA A 525 40.50 -14.85 1.61
C ALA A 525 42.00 -14.52 1.37
N VAL A 526 42.32 -13.91 0.23
CA VAL A 526 43.71 -13.59 -0.17
C VAL A 526 43.82 -12.13 -0.60
N ARG A 527 44.81 -11.41 -0.03
CA ARG A 527 45.12 -10.03 -0.45
C ARG A 527 45.59 -9.99 -1.90
N GLY A 528 44.92 -9.19 -2.73
CA GLY A 528 45.27 -8.92 -4.13
C GLY A 528 44.48 -9.73 -5.17
N GLY A 529 44.04 -10.96 -4.85
CA GLY A 529 43.31 -11.85 -5.78
C GLY A 529 42.00 -12.42 -5.26
N GLY A 530 41.59 -12.07 -4.05
CA GLY A 530 40.34 -12.51 -3.42
C GLY A 530 39.72 -11.41 -2.57
N TYR A 531 39.05 -11.77 -1.47
CA TYR A 531 38.52 -10.79 -0.52
C TYR A 531 39.45 -10.58 0.68
N HIS A 532 39.43 -9.37 1.22
CA HIS A 532 40.01 -9.05 2.52
C HIS A 532 39.21 -7.92 3.19
N ILE A 533 39.34 -7.85 4.50
CA ILE A 533 38.76 -6.76 5.31
C ILE A 533 39.87 -5.81 5.77
N GLN A 534 39.57 -4.51 5.78
CA GLN A 534 40.46 -3.47 6.27
C GLN A 534 39.71 -2.63 7.30
N ALA A 535 40.35 -2.33 8.43
CA ALA A 535 39.76 -1.44 9.44
C ALA A 535 39.47 -0.06 8.82
N ALA A 536 38.27 0.44 9.07
CA ALA A 536 37.77 1.70 8.54
C ALA A 536 36.94 2.41 9.61
N ASP A 537 36.81 3.73 9.49
CA ASP A 537 35.94 4.54 10.35
C ASP A 537 34.73 5.02 9.54
N ASP A 538 33.53 4.86 10.09
CA ASP A 538 32.26 5.32 9.52
C ASP A 538 31.35 5.73 10.68
N SER A 539 30.65 6.87 10.53
CA SER A 539 29.76 7.46 11.54
C SER A 539 28.62 6.54 12.00
N THR A 540 28.25 5.57 11.17
CA THR A 540 27.20 4.59 11.45
C THR A 540 27.67 3.50 12.43
N PHE A 541 28.98 3.30 12.57
CA PHE A 541 29.56 2.21 13.34
C PHE A 541 30.41 2.70 14.53
N PHE A 542 30.61 1.84 15.52
CA PHE A 542 31.44 2.13 16.68
C PHE A 542 32.93 2.18 16.29
N PRO A 543 33.69 3.23 16.68
CA PRO A 543 35.11 3.37 16.33
C PRO A 543 35.95 2.15 16.73
N GLY A 544 36.82 1.71 15.83
CA GLY A 544 37.65 0.51 16.03
C GLY A 544 36.90 -0.83 15.94
N ARG A 545 35.59 -0.82 15.66
CA ARG A 545 34.75 -2.02 15.45
C ARG A 545 34.00 -1.94 14.11
N CYS A 546 34.66 -1.39 13.09
CA CYS A 546 34.18 -1.29 11.72
C CYS A 546 35.28 -1.74 10.74
N ALA A 547 34.87 -2.42 9.68
CA ALA A 547 35.75 -2.83 8.60
C ALA A 547 35.07 -2.63 7.25
N GLU A 548 35.86 -2.25 6.25
CA GLU A 548 35.47 -2.18 4.85
C GLU A 548 35.90 -3.46 4.12
N ILE A 549 35.02 -3.94 3.25
CA ILE A 549 35.16 -5.20 2.53
C ILE A 549 35.68 -4.89 1.14
N PHE A 550 36.87 -5.41 0.82
CA PHE A 550 37.48 -5.27 -0.49
C PHE A 550 37.52 -6.61 -1.21
N VAL A 551 37.03 -6.63 -2.45
CA VAL A 551 37.10 -7.79 -3.36
C VAL A 551 37.84 -7.36 -4.61
N CYS A 552 38.94 -8.05 -4.95
CA CYS A 552 39.76 -7.73 -6.13
C CYS A 552 40.17 -6.24 -6.21
N GLY A 553 40.42 -5.61 -5.05
CA GLY A 553 40.83 -4.21 -4.94
C GLY A 553 39.69 -3.18 -5.02
N LYS A 554 38.42 -3.60 -5.15
CA LYS A 554 37.24 -2.71 -5.10
C LYS A 554 36.50 -2.85 -3.77
N SER A 555 36.10 -1.73 -3.19
CA SER A 555 35.19 -1.74 -2.03
C SER A 555 33.82 -2.22 -2.46
N VAL A 556 33.32 -3.26 -1.80
CA VAL A 556 31.99 -3.86 -2.08
C VAL A 556 31.01 -3.61 -0.95
N GLY A 557 31.47 -3.30 0.27
CA GLY A 557 30.59 -3.17 1.42
C GLY A 557 31.31 -2.86 2.72
N ARG A 558 30.55 -2.81 3.81
CA ARG A 558 31.04 -2.55 5.17
C ARG A 558 30.40 -3.53 6.15
N LEU A 559 31.13 -3.85 7.22
CA LEU A 559 30.62 -4.59 8.36
C LEU A 559 31.11 -3.96 9.66
N GLY A 560 30.32 -4.05 10.72
CA GLY A 560 30.70 -3.45 11.99
C GLY A 560 29.64 -3.57 13.08
N VAL A 561 30.02 -3.13 14.28
CA VAL A 561 29.08 -2.90 15.39
C VAL A 561 28.49 -1.50 15.23
N LEU A 562 27.17 -1.37 15.27
CA LEU A 562 26.50 -0.07 15.13
C LEU A 562 26.87 0.89 16.27
N HIS A 563 26.97 2.18 15.95
CA HIS A 563 27.22 3.20 16.94
C HIS A 563 26.04 3.30 17.94
N PRO A 564 26.28 3.48 19.26
CA PRO A 564 25.22 3.64 20.26
C PRO A 564 24.19 4.72 19.90
N ASP A 565 24.63 5.83 19.31
CA ASP A 565 23.74 6.90 18.86
C ASP A 565 22.76 6.40 17.79
N VAL A 566 23.23 5.64 16.79
CA VAL A 566 22.36 5.06 15.75
C VAL A 566 21.34 4.11 16.37
N ILE A 567 21.79 3.24 17.26
CA ILE A 567 20.92 2.31 18.00
C ILE A 567 19.83 3.10 18.74
N SER A 568 20.20 4.19 19.44
CA SER A 568 19.26 5.06 20.15
C SER A 568 18.29 5.82 19.22
N HIS A 569 18.76 6.30 18.06
CA HIS A 569 17.94 7.01 17.08
C HIS A 569 16.90 6.09 16.40
N PHE A 570 17.20 4.80 16.28
CA PHE A 570 16.25 3.77 15.86
C PHE A 570 15.49 3.15 17.05
N GLU A 571 15.61 3.75 18.23
CA GLU A 571 14.95 3.37 19.49
C GLU A 571 15.23 1.93 19.94
N LEU A 572 16.39 1.39 19.57
CA LEU A 572 16.85 0.07 19.98
C LEU A 572 17.56 0.13 21.34
N THR A 573 17.53 -0.97 22.09
CA THR A 573 18.07 -1.03 23.47
C THR A 573 19.35 -1.84 23.58
N MET A 574 19.58 -2.79 22.67
CA MET A 574 20.70 -3.73 22.74
C MET A 574 21.70 -3.45 21.61
N PRO A 575 22.97 -3.88 21.76
CA PRO A 575 23.95 -3.74 20.71
C PRO A 575 23.57 -4.54 19.45
N CYS A 576 23.96 -4.02 18.29
CA CYS A 576 23.67 -4.62 17.00
C CYS A 576 24.92 -4.62 16.12
N SER A 577 25.23 -5.75 15.48
CA SER A 577 26.21 -5.80 14.39
C SER A 577 25.50 -5.88 13.05
N ALA A 578 26.03 -5.19 12.05
CA ALA A 578 25.49 -5.15 10.71
C ALA A 578 26.55 -5.44 9.65
N LEU A 579 26.11 -6.01 8.55
CA LEU A 579 26.85 -6.21 7.31
C LEU A 579 25.99 -5.66 6.17
N GLU A 580 26.61 -4.95 5.24
CA GLU A 580 25.98 -4.58 3.98
C GLU A 580 27.02 -4.59 2.84
N MET A 581 26.70 -5.26 1.74
CA MET A 581 27.56 -5.31 0.55
C MET A 581 26.78 -5.35 -0.77
N ASP A 582 27.39 -4.82 -1.83
CA ASP A 582 26.94 -4.94 -3.21
C ASP A 582 27.22 -6.35 -3.72
N ILE A 583 26.20 -7.05 -4.21
CA ILE A 583 26.38 -8.41 -4.74
C ILE A 583 26.60 -8.46 -6.26
N GLU A 584 26.39 -7.34 -6.97
CA GLU A 584 26.59 -7.28 -8.42
C GLU A 584 28.03 -7.59 -8.88
N PRO A 585 29.09 -7.14 -8.18
CA PRO A 585 30.47 -7.44 -8.57
C PRO A 585 30.82 -8.93 -8.61
N PHE A 586 30.05 -9.79 -7.94
CA PHE A 586 30.32 -11.23 -7.85
C PHE A 586 29.77 -12.04 -9.03
N LEU A 587 28.93 -11.44 -9.89
CA LEU A 587 28.37 -12.12 -11.05
C LEU A 587 29.43 -12.59 -12.06
N GLY A 588 30.53 -11.84 -12.21
CA GLY A 588 31.62 -12.20 -13.13
C GLY A 588 32.50 -13.36 -12.66
N HIS A 589 32.58 -13.62 -11.35
CA HIS A 589 33.44 -14.68 -10.80
C HIS A 589 32.79 -16.07 -10.82
N THR A 590 31.45 -16.10 -10.74
CA THR A 590 30.67 -17.35 -10.72
C THR A 590 30.02 -17.65 -12.08
N ALA A 591 29.79 -16.68 -12.98
CA ALA A 591 29.15 -16.98 -14.26
C ALA A 591 30.07 -17.66 -15.30
N GLU A 592 31.37 -17.31 -15.37
CA GLU A 592 32.29 -17.95 -16.31
C GLU A 592 32.75 -19.33 -15.83
N THR A 593 32.95 -19.51 -14.52
CA THR A 593 33.47 -20.76 -13.94
C THR A 593 32.44 -21.91 -13.97
N PHE A 594 31.14 -21.60 -13.85
CA PHE A 594 30.07 -22.61 -13.80
C PHE A 594 29.54 -23.05 -15.18
N LEU A 595 30.01 -22.45 -16.28
CA LEU A 595 29.63 -22.83 -17.64
C LEU A 595 30.67 -23.70 -18.36
N THR A 596 31.85 -23.90 -17.77
CA THR A 596 32.92 -24.74 -18.36
C THR A 596 33.64 -25.56 -17.30
N HIS A 597 33.02 -26.61 -16.77
CA HIS A 597 33.77 -27.68 -16.10
C HIS A 597 33.30 -29.05 -16.60
N ASP A 598 33.87 -29.47 -17.74
CA ASP A 598 34.24 -30.87 -17.90
C ASP A 598 35.30 -31.17 -16.83
N VAL A 599 35.00 -32.08 -15.92
CA VAL A 599 35.92 -32.49 -14.84
C VAL A 599 37.11 -33.22 -15.48
N PRO A 600 38.35 -32.69 -15.43
CA PRO A 600 39.51 -33.46 -15.84
C PRO A 600 39.87 -34.42 -14.70
N LEU A 601 39.80 -35.72 -14.97
CA LEU A 601 40.40 -36.75 -14.13
C LEU A 601 41.92 -36.58 -14.14
N GLN A 602 42.48 -35.93 -13.11
CA GLN A 602 43.91 -35.99 -12.83
C GLN A 602 44.19 -36.18 -11.34
N GLU A 603 45.17 -37.06 -11.07
CA GLU A 603 45.54 -37.59 -9.76
C GLU A 603 46.09 -36.51 -8.82
N ALA A 604 45.76 -36.66 -7.53
CA ALA A 604 46.20 -35.79 -6.45
C ALA A 604 47.73 -35.86 -6.26
N VAL A 605 48.41 -34.73 -6.46
CA VAL A 605 49.83 -34.57 -6.10
C VAL A 605 49.92 -34.16 -4.63
N GLN A 606 50.57 -34.99 -3.81
CA GLN A 606 50.94 -34.66 -2.43
C GLN A 606 52.19 -33.77 -2.42
N HIS A 607 52.07 -32.56 -1.86
CA HIS A 607 53.22 -31.72 -1.56
C HIS A 607 53.78 -32.02 -0.15
N GLN A 608 55.07 -32.35 -0.07
CA GLN A 608 55.83 -32.39 1.18
C GLN A 608 56.28 -30.98 1.57
N PHE A 609 56.06 -30.59 2.83
CA PHE A 609 56.58 -29.33 3.38
C PHE A 609 57.90 -29.55 4.13
N VAL A 610 58.86 -28.65 3.88
CA VAL A 610 60.18 -28.58 4.52
C VAL A 610 60.05 -27.88 5.89
N LYS A 611 60.62 -28.48 6.93
CA LYS A 611 60.77 -27.89 8.27
C LYS A 611 61.88 -26.84 8.27
N CYS A 612 61.58 -25.62 8.72
CA CYS A 612 62.59 -24.67 9.17
C CYS A 612 62.67 -24.66 10.71
N VAL A 613 63.90 -24.60 11.20
CA VAL A 613 64.32 -24.84 12.59
C VAL A 613 64.56 -23.51 13.31
N ALA A 614 64.02 -23.44 14.53
CA ALA A 614 64.43 -22.71 15.73
C ALA A 614 64.62 -21.18 15.73
N SER A 615 63.97 -20.57 16.72
CA SER A 615 64.65 -19.70 17.70
C SER A 615 64.09 -19.99 19.10
N GLN A 616 64.96 -20.50 19.98
CA GLN A 616 64.68 -20.82 21.38
C GLN A 616 64.61 -19.54 22.23
N GLN A 617 63.69 -19.49 23.19
CA GLN A 617 63.98 -18.90 24.50
C GLN A 617 63.32 -19.73 25.61
N THR A 618 64.21 -20.19 26.48
CA THR A 618 64.14 -20.99 27.71
C THR A 618 62.96 -20.75 28.65
N LEU A 619 62.29 -21.83 29.07
CA LEU A 619 61.51 -21.90 30.31
C LEU A 619 62.23 -22.81 31.32
N LEU A 620 62.51 -22.26 32.49
CA LEU A 620 63.07 -22.93 33.65
C LEU A 620 62.06 -23.94 34.22
N SER A 621 62.57 -25.12 34.56
CA SER A 621 61.87 -26.24 35.16
C SER A 621 61.73 -26.10 36.68
N HIS A 622 60.51 -26.20 37.20
CA HIS A 622 60.21 -26.80 38.52
C HIS A 622 58.81 -27.45 38.49
N PRO A 623 58.61 -28.59 39.20
CA PRO A 623 57.40 -29.40 39.10
C PRO A 623 56.30 -28.90 40.04
N LEU A 624 55.05 -28.84 39.58
CA LEU A 624 53.89 -28.56 40.43
C LEU A 624 53.04 -29.81 40.60
N SER A 625 52.86 -30.14 41.87
CA SER A 625 52.22 -31.32 42.46
C SER A 625 50.72 -31.37 42.16
N THR A 626 50.24 -32.55 41.76
CA THR A 626 48.82 -32.91 41.67
C THR A 626 48.26 -33.20 43.07
N LYS A 627 47.72 -32.18 43.72
CA LYS A 627 46.78 -32.22 44.84
C LYS A 627 45.81 -31.05 44.59
N THR A 628 44.49 -31.14 44.51
CA THR A 628 43.48 -32.13 44.91
C THR A 628 42.16 -31.59 44.34
N LEU A 629 41.53 -32.28 43.37
CA LEU A 629 40.14 -31.98 42.98
C LEU A 629 39.17 -33.10 43.40
N PHE A 630 39.63 -34.36 43.41
CA PHE A 630 38.80 -35.55 43.64
C PHE A 630 39.24 -36.41 44.84
N GLY A 631 40.21 -35.95 45.65
CA GLY A 631 40.80 -36.72 46.75
C GLY A 631 41.85 -37.74 46.31
N ASP A 632 42.14 -38.74 47.15
CA ASP A 632 43.09 -39.82 46.84
C ASP A 632 42.44 -40.88 45.93
N MET A 633 42.95 -40.99 44.70
CA MET A 633 42.44 -41.86 43.64
C MET A 633 42.66 -43.36 43.92
N SER A 634 43.38 -43.70 44.98
CA SER A 634 43.53 -45.07 45.47
C SER A 634 42.42 -45.49 46.44
N THR A 635 41.55 -44.56 46.87
CA THR A 635 40.45 -44.81 47.81
C THR A 635 39.09 -44.91 47.12
N GLN A 636 38.17 -45.72 47.69
CA GLN A 636 36.81 -45.89 47.16
C GLN A 636 36.00 -44.57 47.18
N ALA A 637 36.31 -43.65 48.10
CA ALA A 637 35.68 -42.34 48.16
C ALA A 637 36.12 -41.43 47.00
N GLY A 638 37.40 -41.45 46.62
CA GLY A 638 37.91 -40.67 45.49
C GLY A 638 37.38 -41.17 44.15
N LEU A 639 37.28 -42.50 43.97
CA LEU A 639 36.68 -43.09 42.78
C LEU A 639 35.19 -42.75 42.64
N LYS A 640 34.45 -42.67 43.76
CA LYS A 640 33.04 -42.26 43.76
C LYS A 640 32.87 -40.79 43.37
N ALA A 641 33.70 -39.88 43.92
CA ALA A 641 33.65 -38.47 43.58
C ALA A 641 33.94 -38.20 42.09
N LEU A 642 34.84 -38.99 41.48
CA LEU A 642 35.10 -38.91 40.05
C LEU A 642 33.96 -39.51 39.21
N ASP A 643 33.34 -40.61 39.66
CA ASP A 643 32.16 -41.19 38.98
C ASP A 643 30.97 -40.22 38.95
N ASP A 644 30.69 -39.56 40.08
CA ASP A 644 29.66 -38.52 40.20
C ASP A 644 29.97 -37.31 39.30
N PHE A 645 31.25 -36.90 39.20
CA PHE A 645 31.67 -35.81 38.31
C PHE A 645 31.51 -36.15 36.82
N LEU A 646 31.73 -37.40 36.45
CA LEU A 646 31.63 -37.92 35.08
C LEU A 646 30.20 -38.32 34.67
N ALA A 647 29.23 -38.19 35.57
CA ALA A 647 27.81 -38.35 35.23
C ALA A 647 27.38 -37.31 34.19
N ASP A 648 27.75 -36.04 34.41
CA ASP A 648 27.35 -34.90 33.57
C ASP A 648 28.45 -34.45 32.58
N ARG A 649 29.64 -35.08 32.61
CA ARG A 649 30.80 -34.69 31.80
C ARG A 649 31.46 -35.89 31.11
N SER A 650 31.83 -35.69 29.85
CA SER A 650 32.51 -36.71 29.03
C SER A 650 34.03 -36.71 29.19
N TYR A 651 34.63 -35.60 29.67
CA TYR A 651 36.07 -35.40 29.86
C TYR A 651 36.32 -34.56 31.13
N ILE A 652 37.56 -34.59 31.64
CA ILE A 652 37.97 -33.81 32.82
C ILE A 652 37.95 -32.30 32.53
N GLU A 653 38.32 -31.90 31.31
CA GLU A 653 38.31 -30.52 30.87
C GLU A 653 37.76 -30.41 29.44
N GLY A 654 36.78 -29.52 29.22
CA GLY A 654 36.23 -29.25 27.90
C GLY A 654 35.36 -30.37 27.32
N PHE A 655 35.35 -30.46 25.98
CA PHE A 655 34.50 -31.38 25.21
C PHE A 655 35.30 -32.40 24.38
N GLU A 656 36.63 -32.44 24.52
CA GLU A 656 37.55 -33.35 23.83
C GLU A 656 38.59 -33.92 24.80
N ALA A 657 39.22 -35.05 24.47
CA ALA A 657 40.25 -35.67 25.31
C ALA A 657 41.47 -34.73 25.45
N SER A 658 41.88 -34.45 26.68
CA SER A 658 42.95 -33.49 26.98
C SER A 658 44.12 -34.13 27.75
N GLN A 659 45.21 -33.38 27.92
CA GLN A 659 46.30 -33.81 28.81
C GLN A 659 45.86 -33.94 30.29
N ALA A 660 44.79 -33.26 30.71
CA ALA A 660 44.20 -33.43 32.05
C ALA A 660 43.58 -34.82 32.21
N ASP A 661 42.89 -35.34 31.19
CA ASP A 661 42.33 -36.69 31.20
C ASP A 661 43.42 -37.77 31.26
N ALA A 662 44.53 -37.56 30.54
CA ALA A 662 45.68 -38.46 30.59
C ALA A 662 46.33 -38.51 31.98
N ALA A 663 46.44 -37.36 32.65
CA ALA A 663 47.00 -37.26 34.00
C ALA A 663 46.10 -37.94 35.05
N VAL A 664 44.78 -37.75 34.97
CA VAL A 664 43.82 -38.43 35.87
C VAL A 664 43.78 -39.93 35.60
N PHE A 665 43.93 -40.36 34.35
CA PHE A 665 43.99 -41.78 33.98
C PHE A 665 45.23 -42.46 34.57
N ASP A 666 46.40 -41.83 34.51
CA ASP A 666 47.65 -42.38 35.05
C ASP A 666 47.65 -42.42 36.59
N ALA A 667 46.83 -41.60 37.24
CA ALA A 667 46.64 -41.61 38.69
C ALA A 667 45.79 -42.78 39.20
N ILE A 668 45.11 -43.53 38.32
CA ILE A 668 44.28 -44.68 38.69
C ILE A 668 45.11 -45.97 38.60
N PRO A 669 45.41 -46.65 39.72
CA PRO A 669 46.34 -47.79 39.73
C PRO A 669 45.78 -49.09 39.13
N SER A 670 44.45 -49.24 39.08
CA SER A 670 43.78 -50.44 38.59
C SER A 670 42.45 -50.12 37.92
N PRO A 671 42.00 -50.90 36.92
CA PRO A 671 40.76 -50.62 36.20
C PRO A 671 39.54 -50.62 37.15
N PRO A 672 38.66 -49.60 37.10
CA PRO A 672 37.58 -49.42 38.07
C PRO A 672 36.51 -50.53 37.96
N PRO A 673 35.88 -50.96 39.08
CA PRO A 673 34.84 -51.99 39.08
C PRO A 673 33.57 -51.57 38.32
N GLN A 674 32.78 -52.54 37.84
CA GLN A 674 31.55 -52.30 37.05
C GLN A 674 30.46 -51.49 37.79
N THR A 675 30.57 -51.36 39.11
CA THR A 675 29.67 -50.56 39.94
C THR A 675 29.73 -49.05 39.64
N PHE A 676 30.82 -48.56 39.07
CA PHE A 676 31.01 -47.14 38.69
C PHE A 676 30.93 -47.01 37.16
N CYS A 677 29.71 -46.89 36.63
CA CYS A 677 29.44 -47.00 35.20
C CYS A 677 29.99 -45.79 34.40
N HIS A 678 29.96 -44.58 34.96
CA HIS A 678 30.41 -43.35 34.29
C HIS A 678 31.93 -43.28 34.23
N LEU A 679 32.60 -43.60 35.35
CA LEU A 679 34.04 -43.72 35.45
C LEU A 679 34.58 -44.83 34.55
N ARG A 680 33.90 -45.99 34.48
CA ARG A 680 34.32 -47.09 33.62
C ARG A 680 34.20 -46.75 32.14
N ARG A 681 33.14 -46.05 31.73
CA ARG A 681 32.96 -45.52 30.38
C ARG A 681 34.13 -44.60 30.01
N TRP A 682 34.42 -43.60 30.84
CA TRP A 682 35.51 -42.66 30.62
C TRP A 682 36.88 -43.36 30.61
N TYR A 683 37.15 -44.26 31.55
CA TYR A 683 38.42 -45.00 31.62
C TYR A 683 38.68 -45.83 30.36
N ASN A 684 37.66 -46.54 29.84
CA ASN A 684 37.79 -47.31 28.60
C ASN A 684 38.01 -46.39 27.38
N HIS A 685 37.35 -45.24 27.36
CA HIS A 685 37.48 -44.24 26.29
C HIS A 685 38.89 -43.65 26.26
N ILE A 686 39.40 -43.16 27.40
CA ILE A 686 40.76 -42.59 27.51
C ILE A 686 41.85 -43.65 27.27
N LYS A 687 41.60 -44.91 27.65
CA LYS A 687 42.50 -46.03 27.33
C LYS A 687 42.70 -46.21 25.82
N SER A 688 41.71 -45.89 24.98
CA SER A 688 41.84 -46.00 23.52
C SER A 688 42.83 -44.98 22.92
N PHE A 689 43.05 -43.84 23.59
CA PHE A 689 43.96 -42.77 23.16
C PHE A 689 45.42 -42.98 23.60
N GLN A 690 45.77 -44.14 24.18
CA GLN A 690 47.08 -44.38 24.78
C GLN A 690 48.26 -44.23 23.79
N LEU A 691 48.05 -44.52 22.50
CA LEU A 691 49.05 -44.38 21.44
C LEU A 691 49.19 -42.93 20.91
N GLU A 692 48.18 -42.07 21.13
CA GLU A 692 48.11 -40.71 20.58
C GLU A 692 48.22 -39.60 21.66
N ARG A 693 48.65 -39.96 22.89
CA ARG A 693 48.75 -39.04 24.04
C ARG A 693 49.57 -37.77 23.77
N THR A 694 50.58 -37.85 22.92
CA THR A 694 51.44 -36.70 22.55
C THR A 694 50.78 -35.72 21.59
N ARG A 695 49.63 -36.07 21.01
CA ARG A 695 48.84 -35.21 20.12
C ARG A 695 47.65 -34.54 20.82
N LEU A 696 47.39 -34.87 22.08
CA LEU A 696 46.27 -34.29 22.84
C LEU A 696 46.57 -32.83 23.24
N PRO A 697 45.56 -31.95 23.16
CA PRO A 697 45.70 -30.54 23.53
C PRO A 697 46.11 -30.36 24.99
N SER A 698 46.99 -29.38 25.24
CA SER A 698 47.45 -29.03 26.59
C SER A 698 46.33 -28.44 27.43
N ALA A 699 46.24 -28.87 28.69
CA ALA A 699 45.26 -28.38 29.67
C ALA A 699 45.44 -26.88 29.96
N LYS A 700 44.34 -26.13 30.11
CA LYS A 700 44.39 -24.72 30.54
C LYS A 700 44.24 -24.70 32.07
N ALA A 701 45.32 -24.42 32.81
CA ALA A 701 45.28 -24.47 34.27
C ALA A 701 44.47 -23.29 34.88
N GLN A 702 43.35 -23.61 35.57
CA GLN A 702 43.10 -23.36 37.01
C GLN A 702 41.60 -23.61 37.33
N PHE A 703 41.27 -24.82 37.78
CA PHE A 703 39.98 -25.09 38.46
C PHE A 703 40.16 -24.81 39.96
N VAL A 704 39.73 -23.64 40.41
CA VAL A 704 39.50 -23.29 41.83
C VAL A 704 38.05 -22.82 41.94
N LEU A 705 37.24 -23.51 42.75
CA LEU A 705 35.86 -23.07 43.05
C LEU A 705 35.86 -22.16 44.29
N PRO A 706 35.00 -21.12 44.32
CA PRO A 706 34.82 -20.26 45.50
C PRO A 706 34.03 -20.97 46.62
N GLU A 707 34.29 -20.59 47.87
CA GLU A 707 33.56 -21.05 49.06
C GLU A 707 32.08 -20.65 49.05
N ALA A 708 31.23 -21.52 49.60
CA ALA A 708 29.80 -21.31 49.81
C ALA A 708 29.52 -20.36 51.00
N PRO A 709 28.35 -19.67 51.02
CA PRO A 709 28.10 -18.54 51.93
C PRO A 709 27.65 -18.97 53.34
N PRO A 710 27.91 -18.17 54.40
CA PRO A 710 27.13 -18.21 55.62
C PRO A 710 25.99 -17.18 55.61
N ALA A 711 24.98 -17.47 56.42
CA ALA A 711 23.66 -16.86 56.47
C ALA A 711 23.58 -15.46 57.13
N SER A 712 22.56 -14.72 56.67
CA SER A 712 21.72 -13.70 57.33
C SER A 712 22.23 -12.91 58.54
N THR A 713 22.20 -11.58 58.42
CA THR A 713 21.61 -10.67 59.43
C THR A 713 21.15 -9.36 58.76
N ASN A 714 19.95 -8.92 59.12
CA ASN A 714 19.40 -7.59 58.87
C ASN A 714 20.29 -6.50 59.49
N ASP A 715 20.40 -5.34 58.84
CA ASP A 715 20.07 -4.08 59.51
C ASP A 715 19.87 -2.93 58.52
N THR A 716 18.86 -2.14 58.86
CA THR A 716 18.45 -0.85 58.30
C THR A 716 19.47 0.26 58.63
N SER A 717 19.80 1.12 57.68
CA SER A 717 20.00 2.56 57.94
C SER A 717 20.11 3.35 56.64
N GLU A 718 19.49 4.51 56.68
CA GLU A 718 19.48 5.61 55.73
C GLU A 718 20.90 6.15 55.49
N ASP A 719 21.16 6.70 54.29
CA ASP A 719 21.81 8.00 54.09
C ASP A 719 22.03 8.27 52.59
N GLU A 720 21.19 9.15 52.04
CA GLU A 720 21.45 9.88 50.79
C GLU A 720 22.65 10.81 51.00
N ILE A 721 23.74 10.55 50.28
CA ILE A 721 24.87 11.48 50.16
C ILE A 721 24.82 12.10 48.76
N ASP A 722 24.26 13.30 48.71
CA ASP A 722 24.37 14.25 47.60
C ASP A 722 25.80 14.83 47.59
N LEU A 723 26.54 14.54 46.51
CA LEU A 723 27.97 14.84 46.39
C LEU A 723 28.28 15.80 45.23
N PHE A 724 27.41 16.75 44.88
CA PHE A 724 27.81 17.88 44.02
C PHE A 724 27.10 19.19 44.39
N GLY A 725 27.59 19.82 45.46
CA GLY A 725 27.48 21.26 45.63
C GLY A 725 28.70 21.98 45.04
N SER A 726 28.47 22.87 44.07
CA SER A 726 28.99 24.25 44.10
C SER A 726 28.37 25.10 42.98
N ASP A 727 27.70 26.17 43.41
CA ASP A 727 27.35 27.45 42.76
C ASP A 727 28.49 28.03 41.89
N ASP A 728 28.31 28.95 40.94
CA ASP A 728 27.65 30.27 41.04
C ASP A 728 27.03 30.73 39.69
N ASP A 729 25.86 31.38 39.73
CA ASP A 729 25.75 32.83 39.48
C ASP A 729 24.27 33.31 39.50
N GLU A 730 24.08 34.43 40.20
CA GLU A 730 22.82 35.06 40.60
C GLU A 730 21.93 35.54 39.42
N GLU A 731 20.67 35.08 39.37
CA GLU A 731 19.59 35.78 38.68
C GLU A 731 18.37 35.99 39.60
N SER A 732 17.85 37.22 39.57
CA SER A 732 16.91 37.85 40.51
C SER A 732 15.76 37.00 41.10
N VAL A 733 15.62 37.08 42.42
CA VAL A 733 14.56 36.46 43.26
C VAL A 733 13.14 36.82 42.80
N GLU A 734 12.96 37.93 42.10
CA GLU A 734 11.65 38.36 41.58
C GLU A 734 11.21 37.56 40.34
N ALA A 735 12.15 37.11 39.50
CA ALA A 735 11.85 36.29 38.33
C ALA A 735 11.46 34.85 38.70
N ALA A 736 12.06 34.30 39.76
CA ALA A 736 11.70 33.00 40.32
C ALA A 736 10.28 32.99 40.89
N ARG A 737 9.88 34.04 41.63
CA ARG A 737 8.52 34.17 42.17
C ARG A 737 7.45 34.33 41.10
N VAL A 738 7.72 35.08 40.02
CA VAL A 738 6.78 35.21 38.89
C VAL A 738 6.70 33.91 38.09
N ARG A 739 7.80 33.14 37.99
CA ARG A 739 7.81 31.81 37.35
C ARG A 739 7.04 30.79 38.17
N GLU A 740 7.20 30.78 39.49
CA GLU A 740 6.42 29.95 40.42
C GLU A 740 4.94 30.33 40.42
N GLN A 741 4.60 31.62 40.44
CA GLN A 741 3.20 32.06 40.32
C GLN A 741 2.58 31.66 38.99
N ARG A 742 3.31 31.77 37.86
CA ARG A 742 2.84 31.26 36.57
C ARG A 742 2.73 29.74 36.54
N LEU A 743 3.63 29.00 37.19
CA LEU A 743 3.57 27.54 37.32
C LEU A 743 2.39 27.09 38.19
N LEU A 744 2.08 27.82 39.27
CA LEU A 744 0.92 27.57 40.13
C LEU A 744 -0.40 27.94 39.42
N GLU A 745 -0.42 29.01 38.63
CA GLU A 745 -1.56 29.33 37.75
C GLU A 745 -1.73 28.31 36.62
N TYR A 746 -0.64 27.75 36.10
CA TYR A 746 -0.67 26.67 35.11
C TYR A 746 -1.13 25.34 35.72
N ALA A 747 -0.72 25.05 36.96
CA ALA A 747 -1.16 23.88 37.73
C ALA A 747 -2.63 23.99 38.14
N ALA A 748 -3.10 25.18 38.54
CA ALA A 748 -4.51 25.46 38.83
C ALA A 748 -5.40 25.44 37.57
N LYS A 749 -4.84 25.76 36.39
CA LYS A 749 -5.51 25.59 35.09
C LYS A 749 -5.53 24.13 34.63
N LYS A 750 -4.54 23.31 35.03
CA LYS A 750 -4.55 21.85 34.80
C LYS A 750 -5.52 21.11 35.72
N SER A 751 -5.75 21.57 36.95
CA SER A 751 -6.62 20.91 37.94
C SER A 751 -8.12 21.25 37.82
N LYS A 752 -8.52 22.10 36.86
CA LYS A 752 -9.93 22.37 36.51
C LYS A 752 -10.44 21.63 35.26
N LYS A 753 -9.68 20.66 34.73
CA LYS A 753 -10.21 19.67 33.80
C LYS A 753 -10.33 18.34 34.54
N SER A 754 -11.55 17.81 34.63
CA SER A 754 -11.78 16.43 35.02
C SER A 754 -10.91 15.49 34.15
N PRO A 755 -10.33 14.42 34.70
CA PRO A 755 -9.56 13.47 33.90
C PRO A 755 -10.49 12.89 32.81
N LEU A 756 -10.01 12.90 31.56
CA LEU A 756 -10.65 12.16 30.47
C LEU A 756 -10.49 10.68 30.80
N ILE A 757 -11.55 10.05 31.26
CA ILE A 757 -11.61 8.60 31.43
C ILE A 757 -11.65 8.00 30.02
N ALA A 758 -10.56 7.37 29.58
CA ALA A 758 -10.52 6.65 28.32
C ALA A 758 -11.42 5.41 28.44
N LYS A 759 -12.44 5.33 27.58
CA LYS A 759 -13.35 4.18 27.53
C LYS A 759 -13.14 3.46 26.22
N SER A 760 -13.16 2.14 26.23
CA SER A 760 -13.14 1.36 24.99
C SER A 760 -14.44 0.59 24.83
N SER A 761 -15.03 0.66 23.64
CA SER A 761 -16.14 -0.19 23.22
C SER A 761 -15.57 -1.42 22.54
N ILE A 762 -15.81 -2.58 23.13
CA ILE A 762 -15.34 -3.88 22.68
C ILE A 762 -16.53 -4.71 22.23
N LEU A 763 -16.35 -5.47 21.16
CA LEU A 763 -17.35 -6.38 20.62
C LEU A 763 -16.75 -7.79 20.62
N LEU A 764 -17.32 -8.67 21.43
CA LEU A 764 -16.83 -10.02 21.70
C LEU A 764 -17.69 -11.06 20.99
N ASP A 765 -17.04 -12.01 20.34
CA ASP A 765 -17.66 -13.19 19.75
C ASP A 765 -17.39 -14.40 20.65
N VAL A 766 -18.46 -14.94 21.26
CA VAL A 766 -18.41 -16.12 22.14
C VAL A 766 -18.93 -17.33 21.38
N LYS A 767 -18.10 -18.34 21.20
CA LYS A 767 -18.43 -19.59 20.49
C LYS A 767 -18.86 -20.67 21.49
N PRO A 768 -20.05 -21.29 21.32
CA PRO A 768 -20.45 -22.44 22.10
C PRO A 768 -19.80 -23.73 21.59
N TRP A 769 -19.89 -24.82 22.37
CA TRP A 769 -19.36 -26.14 21.99
C TRP A 769 -20.17 -26.84 20.90
N ASP A 770 -21.51 -26.75 20.93
CA ASP A 770 -22.40 -27.45 19.99
C ASP A 770 -23.74 -26.72 19.77
N ASP A 771 -24.51 -27.14 18.74
CA ASP A 771 -25.78 -26.55 18.33
C ASP A 771 -26.95 -26.80 19.31
N GLU A 772 -26.82 -27.76 20.22
CA GLU A 772 -27.77 -28.04 21.32
C GLU A 772 -27.59 -27.12 22.56
N THR A 773 -26.57 -26.25 22.58
CA THR A 773 -26.27 -25.38 23.72
C THR A 773 -27.34 -24.29 23.91
N ASP A 774 -27.87 -24.14 25.13
CA ASP A 774 -28.90 -23.15 25.45
C ASP A 774 -28.34 -21.71 25.44
N MET A 775 -28.51 -21.03 24.32
CA MET A 775 -27.97 -19.70 24.05
C MET A 775 -28.49 -18.61 25.01
N ALA A 776 -29.69 -18.79 25.58
CA ALA A 776 -30.25 -17.83 26.54
C ALA A 776 -29.55 -17.91 27.91
N LYS A 777 -29.14 -19.11 28.31
CA LYS A 777 -28.34 -19.31 29.54
C LYS A 777 -26.90 -18.85 29.36
N LEU A 778 -26.31 -19.09 28.19
CA LEU A 778 -24.97 -18.60 27.85
C LEU A 778 -24.92 -17.07 27.94
N GLU A 779 -25.90 -16.37 27.39
CA GLU A 779 -25.97 -14.91 27.52
C GLU A 779 -26.14 -14.45 28.98
N ALA A 780 -26.95 -15.15 29.77
CA ALA A 780 -27.13 -14.83 31.19
C ALA A 780 -25.84 -15.05 32.00
N CYS A 781 -25.07 -16.10 31.70
CA CYS A 781 -23.76 -16.36 32.31
C CYS A 781 -22.74 -15.28 31.96
N VAL A 782 -22.64 -14.88 30.68
CA VAL A 782 -21.71 -13.81 30.26
C VAL A 782 -22.08 -12.47 30.92
N ARG A 783 -23.38 -12.13 31.01
CA ARG A 783 -23.85 -10.91 31.70
C ARG A 783 -23.69 -10.95 33.22
N SER A 784 -23.49 -12.12 33.82
CA SER A 784 -23.28 -12.26 35.27
C SER A 784 -21.89 -11.81 35.74
N VAL A 785 -20.93 -11.71 34.81
CA VAL A 785 -19.59 -11.17 35.08
C VAL A 785 -19.72 -9.67 35.34
N SER A 786 -19.41 -9.24 36.56
CA SER A 786 -19.42 -7.84 36.98
C SER A 786 -18.05 -7.43 37.52
N MET A 787 -17.52 -6.32 37.00
CA MET A 787 -16.25 -5.71 37.40
C MET A 787 -16.43 -4.20 37.46
N ASP A 788 -15.69 -3.50 38.32
CA ASP A 788 -15.76 -2.04 38.44
C ASP A 788 -15.23 -1.37 37.15
N GLY A 789 -16.11 -0.70 36.40
CA GLY A 789 -15.78 -0.08 35.10
C GLY A 789 -16.25 -0.85 33.85
N LEU A 790 -16.95 -1.97 34.00
CA LEU A 790 -17.50 -2.77 32.90
C LEU A 790 -19.02 -2.53 32.72
N LEU A 791 -19.45 -2.21 31.49
CA LEU A 791 -20.87 -2.03 31.16
C LEU A 791 -21.25 -2.84 29.92
N TRP A 792 -22.18 -3.80 30.08
CA TRP A 792 -22.63 -4.67 28.99
C TRP A 792 -23.64 -3.98 28.07
N GLY A 793 -23.43 -4.09 26.76
CA GLY A 793 -24.26 -3.55 25.69
C GLY A 793 -25.25 -4.58 25.10
N GLN A 794 -25.65 -4.33 23.85
CA GLN A 794 -26.56 -5.20 23.11
C GLN A 794 -25.84 -6.47 22.63
N SER A 795 -26.60 -7.57 22.55
CA SER A 795 -26.17 -8.88 22.08
C SER A 795 -26.94 -9.28 20.80
N LYS A 796 -26.30 -10.03 19.91
CA LYS A 796 -26.88 -10.57 18.68
C LYS A 796 -26.34 -11.98 18.43
N LEU A 797 -27.18 -12.88 17.94
CA LEU A 797 -26.76 -14.22 17.50
C LEU A 797 -26.41 -14.21 16.01
N VAL A 798 -25.22 -14.70 15.67
CA VAL A 798 -24.71 -14.73 14.28
C VAL A 798 -24.46 -16.19 13.87
N PRO A 799 -25.01 -16.68 12.74
CA PRO A 799 -24.78 -18.05 12.27
C PRO A 799 -23.35 -18.22 11.71
N VAL A 800 -22.67 -19.32 12.06
CA VAL A 800 -21.27 -19.59 11.65
C VAL A 800 -21.19 -20.78 10.66
N GLY A 801 -22.26 -21.58 10.54
CA GLY A 801 -22.34 -22.75 9.66
C GLY A 801 -22.69 -24.02 10.44
N TYR A 802 -23.17 -25.07 9.75
CA TYR A 802 -23.52 -26.38 10.35
C TYR A 802 -24.47 -26.32 11.56
N GLY A 803 -25.43 -25.39 11.59
CA GLY A 803 -26.40 -25.26 12.69
C GLY A 803 -25.92 -24.42 13.89
N ILE A 804 -24.61 -24.18 14.02
CA ILE A 804 -24.02 -23.46 15.15
C ILE A 804 -24.16 -21.94 15.00
N ARG A 805 -24.59 -21.27 16.07
CA ARG A 805 -24.72 -19.80 16.18
C ARG A 805 -23.77 -19.29 17.26
N LYS A 806 -22.97 -18.27 16.95
CA LYS A 806 -22.12 -17.58 17.93
C LYS A 806 -22.88 -16.42 18.58
N LEU A 807 -22.57 -16.13 19.85
CA LEU A 807 -23.09 -14.96 20.56
C LEU A 807 -22.13 -13.78 20.37
N GLN A 808 -22.60 -12.73 19.75
CA GLN A 808 -21.87 -11.48 19.58
C GLN A 808 -22.39 -10.47 20.59
N ILE A 809 -21.56 -10.01 21.54
CA ILE A 809 -21.96 -9.10 22.62
C ILE A 809 -21.01 -7.90 22.71
N GLY A 810 -21.58 -6.70 22.76
CA GLY A 810 -20.81 -5.47 22.98
C GLY A 810 -20.63 -5.17 24.48
N CYS A 811 -19.50 -4.62 24.88
CA CYS A 811 -19.29 -4.03 26.20
C CYS A 811 -18.47 -2.74 26.12
N VAL A 812 -18.62 -1.88 27.12
CA VAL A 812 -17.81 -0.67 27.29
C VAL A 812 -17.00 -0.84 28.56
N VAL A 813 -15.68 -0.71 28.45
CA VAL A 813 -14.73 -0.84 29.56
C VAL A 813 -14.00 0.47 29.80
N GLU A 814 -13.64 0.74 31.05
CA GLU A 814 -12.69 1.79 31.42
C GLU A 814 -11.27 1.20 31.37
N ASP A 815 -10.44 1.68 30.44
CA ASP A 815 -9.14 1.08 30.09
C ASP A 815 -8.17 0.99 31.28
N ASP A 816 -8.28 1.92 32.24
CA ASP A 816 -7.42 1.97 33.42
C ASP A 816 -7.78 0.90 34.48
N LYS A 817 -8.95 0.27 34.38
CA LYS A 817 -9.49 -0.64 35.41
C LYS A 817 -9.71 -2.07 34.93
N VAL A 818 -10.10 -2.26 33.67
CA VAL A 818 -10.48 -3.58 33.14
C VAL A 818 -9.66 -3.88 31.89
N GLY A 819 -8.71 -4.82 32.01
CA GLY A 819 -7.96 -5.35 30.87
C GLY A 819 -8.79 -6.33 30.05
N THR A 820 -8.58 -6.36 28.73
CA THR A 820 -9.26 -7.29 27.80
C THR A 820 -8.98 -8.75 28.12
N ASP A 821 -7.75 -9.05 28.51
CA ASP A 821 -7.29 -10.40 28.80
C ASP A 821 -8.00 -10.98 30.05
N LEU A 822 -8.26 -10.13 31.06
CA LEU A 822 -9.02 -10.52 32.26
C LEU A 822 -10.49 -10.80 31.95
N LEU A 823 -11.06 -10.09 30.97
CA LEU A 823 -12.44 -10.29 30.55
C LEU A 823 -12.59 -11.58 29.73
N GLU A 824 -11.63 -11.88 28.85
CA GLU A 824 -11.56 -13.14 28.10
C GLU A 824 -11.38 -14.34 29.04
N GLU A 825 -10.48 -14.25 30.02
CA GLU A 825 -10.28 -15.29 31.04
C GLU A 825 -11.55 -15.53 31.87
N ALA A 826 -12.23 -14.46 32.32
CA ALA A 826 -13.45 -14.57 33.12
C ALA A 826 -14.62 -15.21 32.35
N ILE A 827 -14.71 -14.99 31.04
CA ILE A 827 -15.75 -15.60 30.19
C ILE A 827 -15.38 -17.04 29.82
N THR A 828 -14.10 -17.32 29.58
CA THR A 828 -13.61 -18.66 29.23
C THR A 828 -13.65 -19.61 30.43
N ALA A 829 -13.68 -19.09 31.66
CA ALA A 829 -13.87 -19.87 32.89
C ALA A 829 -15.21 -20.62 32.95
N PHE A 830 -16.21 -20.27 32.12
CA PHE A 830 -17.46 -21.02 31.99
C PHE A 830 -17.33 -22.19 31.00
N GLU A 831 -16.46 -23.15 31.35
CA GLU A 831 -16.06 -24.29 30.49
C GLU A 831 -17.25 -25.15 30.00
N GLU A 832 -18.38 -25.17 30.73
CA GLU A 832 -19.59 -25.92 30.35
C GLU A 832 -20.31 -25.35 29.12
N TYR A 833 -20.15 -24.06 28.81
CA TYR A 833 -20.93 -23.37 27.77
C TYR A 833 -20.07 -22.67 26.71
N VAL A 834 -18.84 -22.28 27.04
CA VAL A 834 -17.95 -21.48 26.18
C VAL A 834 -16.77 -22.33 25.70
N GLN A 835 -16.60 -22.42 24.38
CA GLN A 835 -15.44 -23.05 23.74
C GLN A 835 -14.28 -22.06 23.59
N SER A 836 -14.57 -20.85 23.13
CA SER A 836 -13.59 -19.77 22.96
C SER A 836 -14.28 -18.40 22.86
N VAL A 837 -13.51 -17.36 23.16
CA VAL A 837 -13.90 -15.95 23.05
C VAL A 837 -12.90 -15.26 22.13
N ASP A 838 -13.41 -14.55 21.12
CA ASP A 838 -12.60 -13.76 20.19
C ASP A 838 -13.05 -12.29 20.23
N VAL A 839 -12.11 -11.33 20.22
CA VAL A 839 -12.44 -9.90 20.04
C VAL A 839 -12.70 -9.63 18.57
N ALA A 840 -13.96 -9.36 18.21
CA ALA A 840 -14.37 -9.07 16.85
C ALA A 840 -14.15 -7.61 16.46
N ALA A 841 -14.28 -6.67 17.40
CA ALA A 841 -13.92 -5.27 17.18
C ALA A 841 -13.51 -4.57 18.49
N PHE A 842 -12.51 -3.69 18.40
CA PHE A 842 -12.03 -2.88 19.52
C PHE A 842 -11.94 -1.41 19.08
N ASN A 843 -12.78 -0.56 19.68
CA ASN A 843 -12.83 0.87 19.37
C ASN A 843 -12.62 1.70 20.64
N LYS A 844 -11.63 2.59 20.63
CA LYS A 844 -11.45 3.58 21.71
C LYS A 844 -12.50 4.69 21.56
N VAL A 845 -13.20 5.02 22.64
CA VAL A 845 -14.33 5.97 22.73
C VAL A 845 -13.92 7.23 23.51
#